data_AF-A0A2T9Z2J2-F1
#
_entry.id   AF-A0A2T9Z2J2-F1
#
_cell.length_a   1.000
_cell.length_b   1.000
_cell.length_c   1.000
_cell.angle_alpha   90.00
_cell.angle_beta   90.00
_cell.angle_gamma   90.00
#
_symmetry.space_group_name_H-M   'P 1'
#
loop_
_entity.id
_entity.type
_entity.pdbx_description
1 polymer ?
#
loop_
_entity_poly.entity_id
_entity_poly.type
_entity_poly.pdbx_seq_one_letter_code
_entity_poly.pdbx_strand_id
1 'polypeptide(L)'
;MDSIRFNHSSWEKISLDAFVLLENAHTIQVDVSKQHDIAAQDLVGGNTNIYIHQRLDRYSYLQALKIFISRNDFSSAEYVLDSTTYEIINQGFIESSIYLDNLETFIFGMEQAKKANINFDLNLMEYSRSKRAKNIYHYLVTTTTNFEDKEKVEEILKYAFSHERIETLKYLIEKGAELTSIKDSDILDAIQHYRIDSLVYYFENIGLENISEEIIPALFKMNFFRKKINLDKEPQTFQFLTTTKADLKDKKQMRKIFKSAFILDSVDTLKYLSENGAEISIIGDGDIESAIECDSINSLMYYVENVGLENIDEDMKLSFLKNKKFAEKFNLDKEPHIYEFLITKNTNLKNKDQVKKFLETALYCDSVDTLKYLVSKGAKLSSLKNEDLEKAIKYNSVNSLTYYVEVLGIKNIKKSTILTLIKSKNIALKNKLLDLGLDPHINKHYLLHSSLNGYNSYTKSDIFDEILNFIKRLLDAGCDLYVRKCEILACSIGLNQPKIVNLILDYIKKPYPSMRNRVQESILRNEVDLVRVILSHCKEVHENLNHFFYSHRSMIEIEMAKLLLEFGICTSGKYGMDMVKYAINKENMVLADSLMEFNTSLDYDNTKVFKDAVSIGCTSVIEKYFQNQKFINNLENEFINFCRKNNLEIVNLFLKSTVPTEESGNKKRKRAVTSNSKVSSLANIKDGKPLEIAIKNENVEMINTLLKYGAKLAPKNKDIFLDSIRYENVDAMNRYLEILDVKNKAHRDIIGEGLSHAILYSHFSIYDLLLAFLSEESPTKKKKAEPKKTTRGRKTKPKATEISENVKNIPQNIKNIILQQACNVGNVEYARKAIEMGADVNEIEPRTL
;
A
#
# COMPACT_ATOMS: atom_id res chain seq x y z
N MET A 1 -31.45 -15.81 -8.30
CA MET A 1 -30.43 -15.01 -8.98
C MET A 1 -29.59 -14.40 -7.88
N ASP A 2 -28.34 -14.85 -7.75
CA ASP A 2 -27.42 -14.31 -6.75
C ASP A 2 -26.98 -12.91 -7.17
N SER A 3 -26.88 -11.98 -6.22
CA SER A 3 -26.39 -10.62 -6.51
C SER A 3 -24.94 -10.68 -7.00
N ILE A 4 -24.62 -9.89 -8.02
CA ILE A 4 -23.25 -9.77 -8.53
C ILE A 4 -22.39 -9.14 -7.43
N ARG A 5 -21.55 -9.94 -6.77
CA ARG A 5 -20.61 -9.45 -5.76
C ARG A 5 -19.28 -9.10 -6.41
N PHE A 6 -19.00 -7.82 -6.53
CA PHE A 6 -17.68 -7.34 -6.92
C PHE A 6 -16.71 -7.44 -5.73
N ASN A 7 -15.47 -7.86 -5.98
CA ASN A 7 -14.42 -7.87 -4.96
C ASN A 7 -13.93 -6.43 -4.65
N HIS A 8 -13.31 -6.23 -3.48
CA HIS A 8 -12.86 -4.91 -3.02
C HIS A 8 -11.93 -4.20 -4.03
N SER A 9 -11.01 -4.97 -4.65
CA SER A 9 -10.06 -4.43 -5.63
C SER A 9 -10.70 -3.92 -6.92
N SER A 10 -11.83 -4.49 -7.34
CA SER A 10 -12.59 -4.01 -8.50
C SER A 10 -13.26 -2.68 -8.20
N TRP A 11 -13.75 -2.51 -6.97
CA TRP A 11 -14.36 -1.24 -6.55
C TRP A 11 -13.30 -0.13 -6.44
N GLU A 12 -12.08 -0.43 -5.96
CA GLU A 12 -10.99 0.55 -5.81
C GLU A 12 -10.58 1.27 -7.10
N LYS A 13 -11.06 0.86 -8.27
CA LYS A 13 -10.80 1.51 -9.56
C LYS A 13 -12.07 2.01 -10.26
N ILE A 14 -13.23 1.89 -9.63
CA ILE A 14 -14.49 2.31 -10.25
C ILE A 14 -14.51 3.84 -10.44
N SER A 15 -14.93 4.28 -11.63
CA SER A 15 -15.27 5.67 -11.94
C SER A 15 -16.77 5.89 -11.82
N LEU A 16 -17.22 7.15 -11.77
CA LEU A 16 -18.64 7.48 -11.81
C LEU A 16 -19.33 6.89 -13.04
N ASP A 17 -18.74 7.06 -14.23
CA ASP A 17 -19.30 6.54 -15.48
C ASP A 17 -19.49 5.02 -15.42
N ALA A 18 -18.51 4.30 -14.87
CA ALA A 18 -18.61 2.85 -14.69
C ALA A 18 -19.72 2.48 -13.70
N PHE A 19 -19.86 3.24 -12.60
CA PHE A 19 -20.95 3.05 -11.64
C PHE A 19 -22.33 3.34 -12.26
N VAL A 20 -22.48 4.43 -13.01
CA VAL A 20 -23.71 4.81 -13.74
C VAL A 20 -24.12 3.72 -14.73
N LEU A 21 -23.17 3.15 -15.46
CA LEU A 21 -23.41 2.04 -16.38
C LEU A 21 -23.88 0.79 -15.63
N LEU A 22 -23.21 0.45 -14.52
CA LEU A 22 -23.58 -0.68 -13.66
C LEU A 22 -24.93 -0.46 -12.99
N GLU A 23 -25.28 0.76 -12.61
CA GLU A 23 -26.58 1.04 -12.01
C GLU A 23 -27.66 0.94 -13.06
N ASN A 24 -27.50 1.52 -14.25
CA ASN A 24 -28.56 1.54 -15.26
C ASN A 24 -28.76 0.23 -16.01
N ALA A 25 -27.81 -0.72 -15.96
CA ALA A 25 -27.95 -1.94 -16.75
C ALA A 25 -29.13 -2.83 -16.30
N HIS A 26 -29.74 -2.59 -15.13
CA HIS A 26 -30.98 -3.26 -14.70
C HIS A 26 -32.21 -2.75 -15.44
N THR A 27 -32.12 -1.60 -16.10
CA THR A 27 -33.19 -1.04 -16.94
C THR A 27 -33.13 -1.56 -18.36
N ILE A 28 -32.00 -2.17 -18.75
CA ILE A 28 -31.84 -2.74 -20.08
C ILE A 28 -32.64 -4.04 -20.12
N GLN A 29 -33.76 -3.98 -20.84
CA GLN A 29 -34.56 -5.14 -21.18
C GLN A 29 -34.10 -5.71 -22.51
N VAL A 30 -33.77 -6.98 -22.50
CA VAL A 30 -33.56 -7.78 -23.70
C VAL A 30 -34.89 -8.46 -24.00
N ASP A 31 -35.57 -8.01 -25.05
CA ASP A 31 -36.74 -8.71 -25.58
C ASP A 31 -36.24 -9.91 -26.40
N VAL A 32 -36.15 -11.04 -25.72
CA VAL A 32 -35.62 -12.29 -26.28
C VAL A 32 -36.49 -12.78 -27.44
N SER A 33 -37.79 -12.45 -27.43
CA SER A 33 -38.67 -12.80 -28.53
C SER A 33 -38.36 -12.02 -29.80
N LYS A 34 -38.10 -10.72 -29.68
CA LYS A 34 -37.76 -9.88 -30.84
C LYS A 34 -36.32 -10.06 -31.30
N GLN A 35 -35.39 -10.24 -30.37
CA GLN A 35 -33.96 -10.29 -30.69
C GLN A 35 -33.51 -11.68 -31.12
N HIS A 36 -34.18 -12.74 -30.66
CA HIS A 36 -33.78 -14.13 -30.90
C HIS A 36 -34.89 -15.00 -31.49
N ASP A 37 -36.06 -14.43 -31.83
CA ASP A 37 -37.18 -15.13 -32.49
C ASP A 37 -37.72 -16.32 -31.66
N ILE A 38 -37.63 -16.23 -30.33
CA ILE A 38 -38.12 -17.25 -29.38
C ILE A 38 -39.53 -16.88 -28.91
N ALA A 39 -40.52 -17.74 -29.16
CA ALA A 39 -41.89 -17.46 -28.72
C ALA A 39 -42.00 -17.54 -27.18
N ALA A 40 -42.90 -16.73 -26.60
CA ALA A 40 -43.12 -16.67 -25.15
C ALA A 40 -43.36 -18.04 -24.51
N GLN A 41 -44.08 -18.92 -25.21
CA GLN A 41 -44.37 -20.29 -24.77
C GLN A 41 -43.14 -21.20 -24.65
N ASP A 42 -42.04 -20.85 -25.32
CA ASP A 42 -40.77 -21.59 -25.30
C ASP A 42 -39.83 -21.10 -24.20
N LEU A 43 -40.18 -19.99 -23.53
CA LEU A 43 -39.43 -19.43 -22.40
C LEU A 43 -39.99 -19.95 -21.07
N VAL A 44 -39.09 -20.37 -20.18
CA VAL A 44 -39.47 -20.81 -18.83
C VAL A 44 -40.11 -19.64 -18.08
N GLY A 45 -41.42 -19.74 -17.84
CA GLY A 45 -42.22 -18.70 -17.18
C GLY A 45 -42.88 -17.68 -18.11
N GLY A 46 -42.75 -17.81 -19.43
CA GLY A 46 -43.51 -17.01 -20.41
C GLY A 46 -43.05 -15.56 -20.62
N ASN A 47 -42.00 -15.11 -19.91
CA ASN A 47 -41.54 -13.73 -19.98
C ASN A 47 -40.52 -13.53 -21.10
N THR A 48 -40.87 -12.74 -22.11
CA THR A 48 -40.01 -12.42 -23.25
C THR A 48 -39.01 -11.31 -22.96
N ASN A 49 -39.23 -10.50 -21.92
CA ASN A 49 -38.31 -9.44 -21.50
C ASN A 49 -37.45 -9.93 -20.33
N ILE A 50 -36.14 -10.02 -20.56
CA ILE A 50 -35.16 -10.37 -19.52
C ILE A 50 -34.31 -9.13 -19.21
N TYR A 51 -34.18 -8.81 -17.92
CA TYR A 51 -33.27 -7.77 -17.45
C TYR A 51 -31.84 -8.31 -17.37
N ILE A 52 -30.86 -7.55 -17.85
CA ILE A 52 -29.45 -7.99 -17.91
C ILE A 52 -28.88 -8.27 -16.51
N HIS A 53 -29.24 -7.44 -15.52
CA HIS A 53 -28.93 -7.71 -14.12
C HIS A 53 -30.00 -7.13 -13.20
N GLN A 54 -30.00 -7.56 -11.94
CA GLN A 54 -30.81 -6.95 -10.91
C GLN A 54 -30.17 -5.65 -10.43
N ARG A 55 -30.98 -4.66 -10.06
CA ARG A 55 -30.49 -3.41 -9.44
C ARG A 55 -29.45 -3.69 -8.37
N LEU A 56 -28.43 -2.85 -8.28
CA LEU A 56 -27.33 -3.03 -7.33
C LEU A 56 -27.86 -3.25 -5.91
N ASP A 57 -27.21 -4.13 -5.16
CA ASP A 57 -27.61 -4.36 -3.78
C ASP A 57 -27.08 -3.24 -2.86
N ARG A 58 -27.67 -3.13 -1.66
CA ARG A 58 -27.27 -2.13 -0.65
C ARG A 58 -25.76 -2.15 -0.37
N TYR A 59 -25.14 -3.33 -0.40
CA TYR A 59 -23.71 -3.47 -0.15
C TYR A 59 -22.87 -2.83 -1.26
N SER A 60 -23.28 -2.98 -2.51
CA SER A 60 -22.63 -2.37 -3.67
C SER A 60 -22.66 -0.84 -3.62
N TYR A 61 -23.81 -0.24 -3.30
CA TYR A 61 -23.89 1.20 -3.07
C TYR A 61 -23.01 1.66 -1.89
N LEU A 62 -22.97 0.89 -0.80
CA LEU A 62 -22.10 1.17 0.36
C LEU A 62 -20.61 1.18 -0.02
N GLN A 63 -20.16 0.25 -0.87
CA GLN A 63 -18.77 0.20 -1.31
C GLN A 63 -18.44 1.38 -2.24
N ALA A 64 -19.30 1.65 -3.22
CA ALA A 64 -19.15 2.80 -4.11
C ALA A 64 -19.06 4.11 -3.32
N LEU A 65 -19.97 4.29 -2.36
CA LEU A 65 -20.01 5.48 -1.51
C LEU A 65 -18.73 5.62 -0.69
N LYS A 66 -18.27 4.56 -0.02
CA LYS A 66 -17.01 4.57 0.76
C LYS A 66 -15.82 4.98 -0.10
N ILE A 67 -15.76 4.50 -1.33
CA ILE A 67 -14.63 4.77 -2.22
C ILE A 67 -14.65 6.20 -2.73
N PHE A 68 -15.78 6.71 -3.20
CA PHE A 68 -15.87 8.09 -3.64
C PHE A 68 -15.57 9.07 -2.50
N ILE A 69 -16.05 8.78 -1.29
CA ILE A 69 -15.74 9.57 -0.10
C ILE A 69 -14.27 9.51 0.28
N SER A 70 -13.64 8.32 0.23
CA SER A 70 -12.20 8.19 0.51
C SER A 70 -11.31 8.98 -0.46
N ARG A 71 -11.84 9.33 -1.64
CA ARG A 71 -11.19 10.15 -2.66
C ARG A 71 -11.63 11.62 -2.64
N ASN A 72 -12.49 12.01 -1.69
CA ASN A 72 -13.17 13.32 -1.64
C ASN A 72 -13.93 13.66 -2.94
N ASP A 73 -14.45 12.64 -3.65
CA ASP A 73 -15.28 12.80 -4.85
C ASP A 73 -16.76 12.89 -4.47
N PHE A 74 -17.15 14.02 -3.88
CA PHE A 74 -18.49 14.23 -3.34
C PHE A 74 -19.57 14.28 -4.43
N SER A 75 -19.24 14.67 -5.66
CA SER A 75 -20.18 14.65 -6.79
C SER A 75 -20.57 13.22 -7.15
N SER A 76 -19.60 12.30 -7.20
CA SER A 76 -19.89 10.88 -7.43
C SER A 76 -20.62 10.25 -6.25
N ALA A 77 -20.25 10.62 -5.02
CA ALA A 77 -20.92 10.16 -3.81
C ALA A 77 -22.40 10.61 -3.77
N GLU A 78 -22.69 11.85 -4.16
CA GLU A 78 -24.07 12.36 -4.24
C GLU A 78 -24.89 11.58 -5.28
N TYR A 79 -24.32 11.29 -6.45
CA TYR A 79 -24.99 10.45 -7.44
C TYR A 79 -25.37 9.07 -6.89
N VAL A 80 -24.46 8.43 -6.15
CA VAL A 80 -24.71 7.12 -5.50
C VAL A 80 -25.88 7.23 -4.53
N LEU A 81 -25.94 8.29 -3.73
CA LEU A 81 -27.00 8.53 -2.75
C LEU A 81 -28.35 8.84 -3.40
N ASP A 82 -28.37 9.65 -4.46
CA ASP A 82 -29.59 9.95 -5.22
C ASP A 82 -30.11 8.71 -5.98
N SER A 83 -29.23 7.74 -6.25
CA SER A 83 -29.56 6.46 -6.91
C SER A 83 -29.99 5.35 -5.95
N THR A 84 -30.00 5.59 -4.62
CA THR A 84 -30.37 4.61 -3.58
C THR A 84 -31.31 5.25 -2.55
N THR A 85 -31.81 4.46 -1.59
CA THR A 85 -32.43 5.05 -0.40
C THR A 85 -31.36 5.66 0.51
N TYR A 86 -31.64 6.81 1.11
CA TYR A 86 -30.74 7.49 2.05
C TYR A 86 -30.45 6.70 3.34
N GLU A 87 -30.98 5.47 3.49
CA GLU A 87 -30.68 4.53 4.59
C GLU A 87 -29.19 4.14 4.71
N ILE A 88 -28.38 4.50 3.72
CA ILE A 88 -26.94 4.34 3.74
C ILE A 88 -26.26 5.42 4.61
N ILE A 89 -26.80 6.65 4.62
CA ILE A 89 -26.39 7.69 5.56
C ILE A 89 -27.11 7.41 6.87
N ASN A 90 -26.53 6.50 7.63
CA ASN A 90 -26.97 6.23 8.99
C ASN A 90 -26.06 6.92 10.00
N GLN A 91 -26.45 6.85 11.27
CA GLN A 91 -25.66 7.37 12.37
C GLN A 91 -24.20 6.87 12.35
N GLY A 92 -23.95 5.61 11.97
CA GLY A 92 -22.60 5.04 11.88
C GLY A 92 -21.70 5.72 10.83
N PHE A 93 -22.28 6.23 9.74
CA PHE A 93 -21.54 7.02 8.75
C PHE A 93 -21.03 8.34 9.35
N ILE A 94 -21.93 9.09 10.00
CA ILE A 94 -21.59 10.35 10.66
C ILE A 94 -20.58 10.11 11.79
N GLU A 95 -20.81 9.09 12.62
CA GLU A 95 -19.88 8.72 13.70
C GLU A 95 -18.48 8.38 13.18
N SER A 96 -18.38 7.67 12.04
CA SER A 96 -17.09 7.34 11.42
C SER A 96 -16.36 8.59 10.92
N SER A 97 -17.08 9.54 10.33
CA SER A 97 -16.48 10.82 9.90
C SER A 97 -15.96 11.64 11.08
N ILE A 98 -16.68 11.62 12.22
CA ILE A 98 -16.25 12.23 13.47
C ILE A 98 -15.02 11.53 14.03
N TYR A 99 -15.02 10.20 14.09
CA TYR A 99 -13.89 9.42 14.61
C TYR A 99 -12.58 9.71 13.86
N LEU A 100 -12.66 9.96 12.55
CA LEU A 100 -11.50 10.27 11.70
C LEU A 100 -11.18 11.78 11.62
N ASP A 101 -11.98 12.65 12.25
CA ASP A 101 -11.91 14.12 12.17
C ASP A 101 -11.88 14.66 10.71
N ASN A 102 -12.61 13.98 9.81
CA ASN A 102 -12.71 14.35 8.39
C ASN A 102 -13.90 15.31 8.18
N LEU A 103 -13.61 16.61 8.25
CA LEU A 103 -14.61 17.68 8.18
C LEU A 103 -15.41 17.69 6.87
N GLU A 104 -14.77 17.48 5.72
CA GLU A 104 -15.44 17.50 4.41
C GLU A 104 -16.47 16.37 4.30
N THR A 105 -16.08 15.15 4.71
CA THR A 105 -16.97 14.00 4.75
C THR A 105 -18.13 14.20 5.72
N PHE A 106 -17.86 14.81 6.87
CA PHE A 106 -18.88 15.13 7.87
C PHE A 106 -19.91 16.14 7.32
N ILE A 107 -19.47 17.24 6.72
CA ILE A 107 -20.35 18.26 6.12
C ILE A 107 -21.22 17.62 5.03
N PHE A 108 -20.60 16.88 4.11
CA PHE A 108 -21.32 16.16 3.07
C PHE A 108 -22.39 15.22 3.66
N GLY A 109 -22.02 14.43 4.68
CA GLY A 109 -22.97 13.55 5.38
C GLY A 109 -24.16 14.28 5.98
N MET A 110 -23.90 15.44 6.63
CA MET A 110 -24.94 16.25 7.26
C MET A 110 -25.87 16.91 6.24
N GLU A 111 -25.34 17.41 5.12
CA GLU A 111 -26.15 17.98 4.03
C GLU A 111 -27.09 16.95 3.42
N GLN A 112 -26.58 15.75 3.16
CA GLN A 112 -27.36 14.66 2.59
C GLN A 112 -28.39 14.11 3.60
N ALA A 113 -28.03 14.02 4.89
CA ALA A 113 -29.00 13.67 5.94
C ALA A 113 -30.14 14.70 6.03
N LYS A 114 -29.83 16.00 5.91
CA LYS A 114 -30.81 17.08 5.86
C LYS A 114 -31.71 16.97 4.63
N LYS A 115 -31.14 16.73 3.44
CA LYS A 115 -31.88 16.49 2.17
C LYS A 115 -32.87 15.32 2.31
N ALA A 116 -32.46 14.30 3.05
CA ALA A 116 -33.24 13.10 3.33
C ALA A 116 -34.21 13.21 4.52
N ASN A 117 -34.24 14.35 5.23
CA ASN A 117 -34.97 14.54 6.49
C ASN A 117 -34.66 13.46 7.55
N ILE A 118 -33.40 13.01 7.60
CA ILE A 118 -32.90 12.05 8.59
C ILE A 118 -32.51 12.83 9.85
N ASN A 119 -33.13 12.48 10.98
CA ASN A 119 -32.75 13.00 12.28
C ASN A 119 -31.83 12.02 13.01
N PHE A 120 -30.78 12.53 13.64
CA PHE A 120 -29.86 11.72 14.44
C PHE A 120 -30.19 11.87 15.92
N ASP A 121 -30.42 10.75 16.61
CA ASP A 121 -30.53 10.71 18.07
C ASP A 121 -29.14 10.71 18.72
N LEU A 122 -28.26 11.60 18.25
CA LEU A 122 -26.87 11.70 18.69
C LEU A 122 -26.52 13.17 18.89
N ASN A 123 -26.05 13.52 20.09
CA ASN A 123 -25.44 14.81 20.34
C ASN A 123 -24.06 14.86 19.67
N LEU A 124 -24.01 15.37 18.44
CA LEU A 124 -22.80 15.42 17.60
C LEU A 124 -21.66 16.22 18.25
N MET A 125 -21.98 17.26 19.02
CA MET A 125 -20.98 18.01 19.78
C MET A 125 -20.35 17.14 20.87
N GLU A 126 -21.15 16.45 21.68
CA GLU A 126 -20.61 15.58 22.74
C GLU A 126 -19.83 14.38 22.16
N TYR A 127 -20.32 13.82 21.05
CA TYR A 127 -19.62 12.72 20.39
C TYR A 127 -18.26 13.15 19.84
N SER A 128 -18.18 14.32 19.18
CA SER A 128 -16.90 14.86 18.68
C SER A 128 -15.91 15.18 19.79
N ARG A 129 -16.37 15.66 20.96
CA ARG A 129 -15.55 15.81 22.18
C ARG A 129 -14.94 14.47 22.61
N SER A 130 -15.77 13.42 22.72
CA SER A 130 -15.33 12.10 23.18
C SER A 130 -14.27 11.47 22.25
N LYS A 131 -14.30 11.81 20.96
CA LYS A 131 -13.36 11.31 19.94
C LYS A 131 -12.18 12.25 19.68
N ARG A 132 -12.14 13.42 20.33
CA ARG A 132 -11.12 14.48 20.12
C ARG A 132 -11.06 14.97 18.66
N ALA A 133 -12.23 15.04 18.01
CA ALA A 133 -12.39 15.45 16.61
C ALA A 133 -12.46 16.98 16.50
N LYS A 134 -11.30 17.64 16.52
CA LYS A 134 -11.19 19.08 16.73
C LYS A 134 -11.75 19.91 15.57
N ASN A 135 -11.54 19.47 14.32
CA ASN A 135 -12.05 20.22 13.15
C ASN A 135 -13.58 20.19 13.13
N ILE A 136 -14.16 19.01 13.35
CA ILE A 136 -15.61 18.83 13.35
C ILE A 136 -16.24 19.51 14.56
N TYR A 137 -15.63 19.41 15.74
CA TYR A 137 -16.11 20.13 16.92
C TYR A 137 -16.14 21.65 16.69
N HIS A 138 -15.06 22.22 16.15
CA HIS A 138 -15.01 23.64 15.78
C HIS A 138 -16.14 24.02 14.79
N TYR A 139 -16.35 23.21 13.76
CA TYR A 139 -17.44 23.42 12.79
C TYR A 139 -18.82 23.39 13.46
N LEU A 140 -19.07 22.41 14.34
CA LEU A 140 -20.33 22.31 15.06
C LEU A 140 -20.57 23.52 15.97
N VAL A 141 -19.54 23.97 16.70
CA VAL A 141 -19.64 25.18 17.54
C VAL A 141 -19.95 26.42 16.70
N THR A 142 -19.27 26.57 15.56
CA THR A 142 -19.44 27.76 14.72
C THR A 142 -20.78 27.81 13.98
N THR A 143 -21.42 26.65 13.74
CA THR A 143 -22.65 26.57 12.94
C THR A 143 -23.92 26.27 13.73
N THR A 144 -23.82 25.65 14.91
CA THR A 144 -25.00 25.13 15.64
C THR A 144 -25.20 25.68 17.04
N THR A 145 -24.20 26.37 17.62
CA THR A 145 -24.32 26.92 18.98
C THR A 145 -25.36 28.03 19.04
N ASN A 146 -26.36 27.87 19.90
CA ASN A 146 -27.28 28.94 20.26
C ASN A 146 -26.66 29.84 21.33
N PHE A 147 -26.32 31.08 20.96
CA PHE A 147 -25.69 32.04 21.86
C PHE A 147 -26.67 32.69 22.87
N GLU A 148 -27.97 32.44 22.75
CA GLU A 148 -28.95 32.87 23.77
C GLU A 148 -28.90 31.99 25.02
N ASP A 149 -28.44 30.73 24.89
CA ASP A 149 -28.25 29.80 26.00
C ASP A 149 -26.87 30.01 26.64
N LYS A 150 -26.81 30.97 27.57
CA LYS A 150 -25.56 31.36 28.24
C LYS A 150 -24.87 30.19 28.95
N GLU A 151 -25.62 29.31 29.60
CA GLU A 151 -25.06 28.17 30.33
C GLU A 151 -24.35 27.20 29.38
N LYS A 152 -24.97 26.91 28.24
CA LYS A 152 -24.37 26.07 27.19
C LYS A 152 -23.14 26.72 26.56
N VAL A 153 -23.18 28.03 26.29
CA VAL A 153 -22.04 28.77 25.76
C VAL A 153 -20.85 28.71 26.72
N GLU A 154 -21.08 28.88 28.03
CA GLU A 154 -20.03 28.74 29.04
C GLU A 154 -19.43 27.33 29.08
N GLU A 155 -20.25 26.29 28.98
CA GLU A 155 -19.77 24.90 28.95
C GLU A 155 -18.86 24.66 27.73
N ILE A 156 -19.29 25.12 26.56
CA ILE A 156 -18.53 25.03 25.31
C ILE A 156 -17.23 25.85 25.40
N LEU A 157 -17.28 27.05 26.01
CA LEU A 157 -16.10 27.90 26.21
C LEU A 157 -15.06 27.22 27.09
N LYS A 158 -15.45 26.67 28.25
CA LYS A 158 -14.56 25.96 29.18
C LYS A 158 -13.90 24.77 28.50
N TYR A 159 -14.68 24.00 27.73
CA TYR A 159 -14.11 22.90 26.96
C TYR A 159 -13.16 23.37 25.86
N ALA A 160 -13.54 24.41 25.12
CA ALA A 160 -12.71 24.93 24.04
C ALA A 160 -11.36 25.44 24.55
N PHE A 161 -11.39 26.14 25.69
CA PHE A 161 -10.22 26.61 26.39
C PHE A 161 -9.27 25.47 26.79
N SER A 162 -9.80 24.39 27.38
CA SER A 162 -9.00 23.30 27.93
C SER A 162 -8.63 22.20 26.93
N HIS A 163 -9.39 22.01 25.85
CA HIS A 163 -9.27 20.81 24.99
C HIS A 163 -9.24 21.08 23.48
N GLU A 164 -9.56 22.28 23.02
CA GLU A 164 -9.69 22.55 21.58
C GLU A 164 -8.58 23.41 21.02
N ARG A 165 -8.76 23.88 19.78
CA ARG A 165 -7.89 24.85 19.15
C ARG A 165 -8.29 26.27 19.54
N ILE A 166 -7.31 27.17 19.50
CA ILE A 166 -7.47 28.58 19.86
C ILE A 166 -8.52 29.29 18.98
N GLU A 167 -8.73 28.84 17.74
CA GLU A 167 -9.72 29.41 16.83
C GLU A 167 -11.15 29.26 17.35
N THR A 168 -11.48 28.11 17.98
CA THR A 168 -12.81 27.91 18.60
C THR A 168 -13.02 28.85 19.77
N LEU A 169 -11.98 29.01 20.62
CA LEU A 169 -12.02 29.92 21.76
C LEU A 169 -12.22 31.37 21.31
N LYS A 170 -11.42 31.82 20.33
CA LYS A 170 -11.52 33.17 19.75
C LYS A 170 -12.91 33.44 19.17
N TYR A 171 -13.46 32.49 18.41
CA TYR A 171 -14.80 32.61 17.83
C TYR A 171 -15.88 32.79 18.89
N LEU A 172 -15.88 31.96 19.95
CA LEU A 172 -16.86 32.04 21.02
C LEU A 172 -16.85 33.43 21.69
N ILE A 173 -15.66 33.96 21.93
CA ILE A 173 -15.47 35.27 22.57
C ILE A 173 -15.90 36.40 21.65
N GLU A 174 -15.61 36.33 20.35
CA GLU A 174 -16.11 37.27 19.34
C GLU A 174 -17.65 37.28 19.29
N LYS A 175 -18.30 36.14 19.54
CA LYS A 175 -19.76 36.01 19.64
C LYS A 175 -20.34 36.33 21.02
N GLY A 176 -19.53 36.86 21.94
CA GLY A 176 -19.98 37.38 23.23
C GLY A 176 -19.86 36.41 24.40
N ALA A 177 -19.16 35.29 24.26
CA ALA A 177 -18.85 34.43 25.40
C ALA A 177 -17.89 35.15 26.37
N GLU A 178 -18.23 35.18 27.65
CA GLU A 178 -17.46 35.89 28.67
C GLU A 178 -16.32 35.02 29.19
N LEU A 179 -15.08 35.44 28.94
CA LEU A 179 -13.89 34.77 29.47
C LEU A 179 -13.85 34.71 31.01
N THR A 180 -14.57 35.59 31.70
CA THR A 180 -14.70 35.60 33.18
C THR A 180 -15.38 34.34 33.73
N SER A 181 -16.04 33.56 32.88
CA SER A 181 -16.63 32.26 33.24
C SER A 181 -15.59 31.13 33.40
N ILE A 182 -14.35 31.32 32.91
CA ILE A 182 -13.23 30.38 33.08
C ILE A 182 -12.74 30.47 34.52
N LYS A 183 -12.79 29.35 35.23
CA LYS A 183 -12.36 29.23 36.63
C LYS A 183 -10.97 28.62 36.72
N ASP A 184 -10.40 28.64 37.91
CA ASP A 184 -9.07 28.07 38.13
C ASP A 184 -8.97 26.58 37.77
N SER A 185 -10.04 25.80 37.99
CA SER A 185 -10.10 24.40 37.56
C SER A 185 -9.94 24.26 36.04
N ASP A 186 -10.54 25.16 35.26
CA ASP A 186 -10.45 25.15 33.80
C ASP A 186 -9.03 25.52 33.35
N ILE A 187 -8.38 26.47 34.04
CA ILE A 187 -6.98 26.84 33.80
C ILE A 187 -6.04 25.67 34.10
N LEU A 188 -6.26 24.97 35.22
CA LEU A 188 -5.51 23.76 35.56
C LEU A 188 -5.71 22.65 34.51
N ASP A 189 -6.92 22.46 34.00
CA ASP A 189 -7.21 21.51 32.92
C ASP A 189 -6.52 21.91 31.61
N ALA A 190 -6.55 23.19 31.23
CA ALA A 190 -5.85 23.71 30.06
C ALA A 190 -4.32 23.51 30.17
N ILE A 191 -3.76 23.67 31.37
CA ILE A 191 -2.36 23.36 31.67
C ILE A 191 -2.11 21.86 31.47
N GLN A 192 -2.91 20.99 32.07
CA GLN A 192 -2.78 19.53 31.94
C GLN A 192 -2.82 19.04 30.48
N HIS A 193 -3.62 19.70 29.64
CA HIS A 193 -3.78 19.40 28.22
C HIS A 193 -2.87 20.22 27.29
N TYR A 194 -1.91 20.97 27.84
CA TYR A 194 -0.90 21.72 27.11
C TYR A 194 -1.47 22.78 26.14
N ARG A 195 -2.52 23.50 26.54
CA ARG A 195 -3.19 24.56 25.75
C ARG A 195 -2.55 25.93 25.91
N ILE A 196 -1.27 26.02 25.53
CA ILE A 196 -0.47 27.25 25.68
C ILE A 196 -1.14 28.43 24.98
N ASP A 197 -1.60 28.28 23.74
CA ASP A 197 -2.19 29.38 22.96
C ASP A 197 -3.49 29.92 23.61
N SER A 198 -4.31 29.02 24.17
CA SER A 198 -5.51 29.38 24.94
C SER A 198 -5.17 30.12 26.23
N LEU A 199 -4.15 29.65 26.96
CA LEU A 199 -3.68 30.26 28.20
C LEU A 199 -3.12 31.66 27.95
N VAL A 200 -2.26 31.82 26.93
CA VAL A 200 -1.72 33.13 26.51
C VAL A 200 -2.86 34.08 26.17
N TYR A 201 -3.77 33.65 25.30
CA TYR A 201 -4.91 34.48 24.90
C TYR A 201 -5.80 34.88 26.08
N TYR A 202 -6.07 33.95 27.01
CA TYR A 202 -6.82 34.24 28.23
C TYR A 202 -6.13 35.29 29.10
N PHE A 203 -4.83 35.14 29.35
CA PHE A 203 -4.05 36.06 30.17
C PHE A 203 -3.99 37.46 29.55
N GLU A 204 -3.83 37.56 28.22
CA GLU A 204 -3.83 38.84 27.51
C GLU A 204 -5.15 39.62 27.62
N ASN A 205 -6.30 38.93 27.79
CA ASN A 205 -7.63 39.56 27.70
C ASN A 205 -8.37 39.75 29.04
N ILE A 206 -8.12 38.91 30.06
CA ILE A 206 -8.80 39.00 31.37
C ILE A 206 -7.96 39.75 32.42
N GLY A 207 -6.65 39.86 32.21
CA GLY A 207 -5.71 40.28 33.25
C GLY A 207 -5.54 39.20 34.32
N LEU A 208 -4.37 39.15 34.99
CA LEU A 208 -4.09 38.08 35.97
C LEU A 208 -4.84 38.25 37.29
N GLU A 209 -5.69 39.26 37.40
CA GLU A 209 -6.33 39.62 38.66
C GLU A 209 -7.42 38.66 39.13
N ASN A 210 -7.86 37.76 38.27
CA ASN A 210 -8.90 36.78 38.57
C ASN A 210 -8.37 35.35 38.78
N ILE A 211 -7.04 35.16 38.83
CA ILE A 211 -6.36 33.87 38.92
C ILE A 211 -5.89 33.63 40.35
N SER A 212 -6.14 32.44 40.93
CA SER A 212 -5.58 32.12 42.26
C SER A 212 -4.07 31.84 42.24
N GLU A 213 -3.46 31.98 43.42
CA GLU A 213 -2.04 31.69 43.64
C GLU A 213 -1.66 30.22 43.34
N GLU A 214 -2.61 29.29 43.27
CA GLU A 214 -2.36 27.86 43.04
C GLU A 214 -2.00 27.53 41.59
N ILE A 215 -2.43 28.36 40.64
CA ILE A 215 -2.17 28.17 39.20
C ILE A 215 -0.70 28.44 38.86
N ILE A 216 -0.09 29.40 39.54
CA ILE A 216 1.29 29.82 39.30
C ILE A 216 2.25 28.62 39.46
N PRO A 217 2.27 27.89 40.61
CA PRO A 217 3.05 26.67 40.74
C PRO A 217 2.73 25.58 39.71
N ALA A 218 1.46 25.46 39.28
CA ALA A 218 1.05 24.44 38.31
C ALA A 218 1.63 24.72 36.91
N LEU A 219 1.67 26.00 36.49
CA LEU A 219 2.35 26.44 35.27
C LEU A 219 3.85 26.08 35.30
N PHE A 220 4.50 26.30 36.44
CA PHE A 220 5.94 26.04 36.61
C PHE A 220 6.33 24.56 36.69
N LYS A 221 5.45 23.68 37.20
CA LYS A 221 5.74 22.23 37.30
C LYS A 221 5.73 21.50 35.95
N MET A 222 5.19 22.09 34.90
CA MET A 222 5.02 21.41 33.61
C MET A 222 6.26 21.49 32.71
N ASN A 223 6.97 20.37 32.59
CA ASN A 223 8.12 20.18 31.68
C ASN A 223 7.84 20.45 30.19
N PHE A 224 6.59 20.58 29.76
CA PHE A 224 6.23 20.89 28.36
C PHE A 224 6.15 22.41 28.10
N PHE A 225 5.61 23.19 29.06
CA PHE A 225 5.71 24.65 29.08
C PHE A 225 7.18 25.08 28.96
N ARG A 226 8.05 24.38 29.69
CA ARG A 226 9.53 24.48 29.68
C ARG A 226 10.20 24.29 28.31
N LYS A 227 9.61 23.57 27.36
CA LYS A 227 10.23 23.28 26.05
C LYS A 227 9.70 24.15 24.91
N LYS A 228 8.44 24.58 24.97
CA LYS A 228 7.75 25.22 23.85
C LYS A 228 7.72 26.74 23.98
N ILE A 229 7.60 27.27 25.19
CA ILE A 229 7.87 28.68 25.44
C ILE A 229 9.38 28.82 25.54
N ASN A 230 10.00 29.24 24.44
CA ASN A 230 11.35 29.74 24.51
C ASN A 230 11.28 31.06 25.27
N LEU A 231 11.55 31.01 26.59
CA LEU A 231 11.46 32.15 27.49
C LEU A 231 12.35 33.32 27.04
N ASP A 232 13.41 33.02 26.27
CA ASP A 232 14.29 34.03 25.66
C ASP A 232 13.66 34.73 24.44
N LYS A 233 12.62 34.14 23.81
CA LYS A 233 11.94 34.71 22.62
C LYS A 233 10.61 35.40 22.93
N GLU A 234 9.93 35.00 24.00
CA GLU A 234 8.65 35.59 24.41
C GLU A 234 8.68 36.04 25.89
N PRO A 235 9.65 36.91 26.27
CA PRO A 235 9.79 37.39 27.65
C PRO A 235 8.54 38.16 28.10
N GLN A 236 7.72 38.66 27.18
CA GLN A 236 6.50 39.42 27.45
C GLN A 236 5.44 38.60 28.21
N THR A 237 5.27 37.30 27.92
CA THR A 237 4.31 36.45 28.65
C THR A 237 4.77 36.21 30.11
N PHE A 238 6.09 36.07 30.32
CA PHE A 238 6.66 35.91 31.65
C PHE A 238 6.72 37.22 32.44
N GLN A 239 7.07 38.31 31.76
CA GLN A 239 7.01 39.67 32.26
C GLN A 239 5.57 39.97 32.68
N PHE A 240 4.57 39.66 31.85
CA PHE A 240 3.15 39.78 32.18
C PHE A 240 2.73 38.98 33.42
N LEU A 241 3.18 37.71 33.53
CA LEU A 241 2.98 36.84 34.71
C LEU A 241 3.62 37.38 36.00
N THR A 242 4.70 38.14 35.91
CA THR A 242 5.45 38.67 37.06
C THR A 242 5.15 40.14 37.39
N THR A 243 4.73 40.95 36.41
CA THR A 243 4.45 42.39 36.59
C THR A 243 3.05 42.67 37.13
N THR A 244 2.05 41.83 36.86
CA THR A 244 0.65 42.22 37.13
C THR A 244 0.10 41.76 38.48
N LYS A 245 0.73 40.82 39.21
CA LYS A 245 0.23 40.41 40.54
C LYS A 245 1.15 39.70 41.53
N ALA A 246 2.37 39.30 41.19
CA ALA A 246 3.26 38.77 42.22
C ALA A 246 3.56 39.92 43.19
N ASP A 247 3.17 39.78 44.46
CA ASP A 247 3.65 40.73 45.47
C ASP A 247 5.15 40.45 45.60
N LEU A 248 5.95 41.21 44.86
CA LEU A 248 7.40 41.12 44.92
C LEU A 248 7.92 41.49 46.33
N LYS A 249 7.05 41.99 47.23
CA LYS A 249 7.35 42.13 48.65
C LYS A 249 7.06 40.86 49.46
N ASP A 250 6.24 39.93 48.97
CA ASP A 250 6.09 38.60 49.57
C ASP A 250 7.30 37.70 49.23
N LYS A 251 8.25 37.69 50.16
CA LYS A 251 9.46 36.86 50.07
C LYS A 251 9.17 35.37 49.83
N LYS A 252 8.02 34.83 50.27
CA LYS A 252 7.67 33.41 50.08
C LYS A 252 7.24 33.11 48.65
N GLN A 253 6.45 34.00 48.04
CA GLN A 253 6.03 33.86 46.65
C GLN A 253 7.22 34.08 45.71
N MET A 254 7.98 35.16 45.94
CA MET A 254 9.20 35.47 45.20
C MET A 254 10.21 34.31 45.25
N ARG A 255 10.39 33.67 46.42
CA ARG A 255 11.21 32.45 46.55
C ARG A 255 10.77 31.32 45.64
N LYS A 256 9.46 31.04 45.54
CA LYS A 256 8.96 29.96 44.67
C LYS A 256 9.19 30.27 43.19
N ILE A 257 8.93 31.51 42.76
CA ILE A 257 9.11 31.94 41.37
C ILE A 257 10.60 31.91 41.01
N PHE A 258 11.46 32.45 41.89
CA PHE A 258 12.90 32.49 41.67
C PHE A 258 13.51 31.09 41.59
N LYS A 259 13.13 30.18 42.50
CA LYS A 259 13.53 28.75 42.43
C LYS A 259 13.08 28.10 41.14
N SER A 260 11.85 28.37 40.71
CA SER A 260 11.31 27.79 39.48
C SER A 260 12.05 28.33 38.25
N ALA A 261 12.27 29.63 38.16
CA ALA A 261 13.06 30.26 37.10
C ALA A 261 14.49 29.70 37.04
N PHE A 262 15.07 29.48 38.21
CA PHE A 262 16.41 28.91 38.36
C PHE A 262 16.48 27.48 37.83
N ILE A 263 15.57 26.62 38.29
CA ILE A 263 15.47 25.23 37.84
C ILE A 263 15.08 25.14 36.35
N LEU A 264 14.42 26.15 35.78
CA LEU A 264 13.97 26.16 34.39
C LEU A 264 14.95 26.82 33.41
N ASP A 265 16.13 27.24 33.87
CA ASP A 265 17.16 27.90 33.06
C ASP A 265 16.78 29.29 32.49
N SER A 266 15.82 29.99 33.12
CA SER A 266 15.33 31.28 32.62
C SER A 266 16.15 32.45 33.18
N VAL A 267 17.31 32.72 32.58
CA VAL A 267 18.21 33.79 33.06
C VAL A 267 17.59 35.17 32.99
N ASP A 268 16.82 35.49 31.96
CA ASP A 268 16.18 36.80 31.84
C ASP A 268 15.12 37.00 32.92
N THR A 269 14.40 35.94 33.29
CA THR A 269 13.55 35.96 34.49
C THR A 269 14.35 36.18 35.76
N LEU A 270 15.47 35.46 35.94
CA LEU A 270 16.29 35.60 37.15
C LEU A 270 16.85 37.03 37.28
N LYS A 271 17.36 37.59 36.18
CA LYS A 271 17.80 38.98 36.09
C LYS A 271 16.67 39.93 36.47
N TYR A 272 15.52 39.81 35.83
CA TYR A 272 14.35 40.64 36.11
C TYR A 272 13.93 40.55 37.58
N LEU A 273 13.86 39.34 38.15
CA LEU A 273 13.50 39.17 39.56
C LEU A 273 14.56 39.79 40.49
N SER A 274 15.86 39.61 40.21
CA SER A 274 16.94 40.23 40.97
C SER A 274 16.92 41.75 40.88
N GLU A 275 16.68 42.33 39.71
CA GLU A 275 16.52 43.77 39.49
C GLU A 275 15.32 44.34 40.28
N ASN A 276 14.30 43.52 40.53
CA ASN A 276 13.14 43.87 41.35
C ASN A 276 13.27 43.42 42.82
N GLY A 277 14.50 43.20 43.31
CA GLY A 277 14.79 42.99 44.73
C GLY A 277 14.73 41.54 45.21
N ALA A 278 14.61 40.56 44.31
CA ALA A 278 14.76 39.16 44.70
C ALA A 278 16.21 38.83 45.05
N GLU A 279 16.43 38.44 46.31
CA GLU A 279 17.74 38.01 46.79
C GLU A 279 18.10 36.64 46.21
N ILE A 280 19.21 36.56 45.49
CA ILE A 280 19.68 35.29 44.88
C ILE A 280 20.06 34.23 45.92
N SER A 281 20.38 34.66 47.16
CA SER A 281 20.67 33.83 48.33
C SER A 281 19.51 32.92 48.75
N ILE A 282 18.32 33.12 48.19
CA ILE A 282 17.11 32.33 48.46
C ILE A 282 17.19 30.92 47.86
N ILE A 283 18.06 30.73 46.85
CA ILE A 283 18.39 29.44 46.24
C ILE A 283 19.20 28.61 47.25
N GLY A 284 18.64 27.49 47.70
CA GLY A 284 19.32 26.55 48.57
C GLY A 284 19.86 25.35 47.81
N ASP A 285 20.57 24.47 48.53
CA ASP A 285 21.28 23.32 47.96
C ASP A 285 20.39 22.42 47.10
N GLY A 286 19.19 22.10 47.59
CA GLY A 286 18.24 21.29 46.84
C GLY A 286 17.74 21.93 45.54
N ASP A 287 17.73 23.27 45.44
CA ASP A 287 17.34 23.97 44.20
C ASP A 287 18.46 23.90 43.17
N ILE A 288 19.72 23.91 43.61
CA ILE A 288 20.91 23.77 42.76
C ILE A 288 21.07 22.34 42.29
N GLU A 289 20.86 21.36 43.15
CA GLU A 289 20.77 19.95 42.73
C GLU A 289 19.66 19.78 41.68
N SER A 290 18.48 20.36 41.92
CA SER A 290 17.38 20.32 40.95
C SER A 290 17.73 21.00 39.63
N ALA A 291 18.42 22.15 39.66
CA ALA A 291 18.88 22.86 38.47
C ALA A 291 19.95 22.07 37.70
N ILE A 292 20.83 21.37 38.41
CA ILE A 292 21.83 20.46 37.83
C ILE A 292 21.17 19.27 37.15
N GLU A 293 20.20 18.63 37.81
CA GLU A 293 19.39 17.54 37.24
C GLU A 293 18.58 18.01 36.04
N CYS A 294 18.14 19.27 36.07
CA CYS A 294 17.42 19.92 34.99
C CYS A 294 18.33 20.47 33.88
N ASP A 295 19.65 20.41 34.00
CA ASP A 295 20.57 20.93 32.99
C ASP A 295 20.43 22.45 32.76
N SER A 296 20.17 23.20 33.82
CA SER A 296 19.87 24.63 33.81
C SER A 296 21.13 25.47 33.93
N ILE A 297 22.00 25.31 32.93
CA ILE A 297 23.39 25.80 32.95
C ILE A 297 23.46 27.32 33.06
N ASN A 298 22.62 28.05 32.33
CA ASN A 298 22.66 29.51 32.30
C ASN A 298 22.21 30.10 33.64
N SER A 299 21.19 29.51 34.28
CA SER A 299 20.78 29.85 35.64
C SER A 299 21.91 29.59 36.64
N LEU A 300 22.54 28.42 36.57
CA LEU A 300 23.69 28.10 37.44
C LEU A 300 24.85 29.09 37.22
N MET A 301 25.13 29.49 35.98
CA MET A 301 26.11 30.54 35.66
C MET A 301 25.73 31.86 36.32
N TYR A 302 24.49 32.31 36.12
CA TYR A 302 23.96 33.52 36.73
C TYR A 302 24.09 33.50 38.26
N TYR A 303 23.84 32.34 38.89
CA TYR A 303 24.03 32.19 40.33
C TYR A 303 25.48 32.31 40.76
N VAL A 304 26.41 31.62 40.09
CA VAL A 304 27.84 31.71 40.38
C VAL A 304 28.37 33.13 40.19
N GLU A 305 27.95 33.81 39.12
CA GLU A 305 28.37 35.20 38.81
C GLU A 305 27.93 36.20 39.89
N ASN A 306 26.74 36.00 40.48
CA ASN A 306 26.18 36.94 41.46
C ASN A 306 26.51 36.57 42.92
N VAL A 307 26.69 35.28 43.24
CA VAL A 307 27.02 34.82 44.60
C VAL A 307 28.53 34.74 44.84
N GLY A 308 29.32 34.55 43.79
CA GLY A 308 30.76 34.27 43.88
C GLY A 308 31.03 32.79 44.19
N LEU A 309 31.91 32.16 43.44
CA LEU A 309 32.23 30.73 43.57
C LEU A 309 32.82 30.38 44.94
N GLU A 310 33.51 31.32 45.58
CA GLU A 310 34.10 31.19 46.91
C GLU A 310 33.06 31.05 48.04
N ASN A 311 31.85 31.56 47.82
CA ASN A 311 30.76 31.51 48.81
C ASN A 311 29.89 30.25 48.65
N ILE A 312 30.20 29.43 47.65
CA ILE A 312 29.52 28.17 47.40
C ILE A 312 30.19 27.04 48.20
N ASP A 313 29.37 26.26 48.88
CA ASP A 313 29.78 25.06 49.61
C ASP A 313 30.50 24.04 48.69
N GLU A 314 31.41 23.26 49.27
CA GLU A 314 32.20 22.26 48.55
C GLU A 314 31.36 21.11 47.98
N ASP A 315 30.31 20.67 48.69
CA ASP A 315 29.43 19.62 48.19
C ASP A 315 28.62 20.11 46.96
N MET A 316 28.22 21.38 46.96
CA MET A 316 27.55 22.03 45.84
C MET A 316 28.47 22.25 44.63
N LYS A 317 29.73 22.67 44.86
CA LYS A 317 30.76 22.71 43.79
C LYS A 317 30.94 21.35 43.14
N LEU A 318 30.97 20.27 43.94
CA LEU A 318 31.02 18.89 43.47
C LEU A 318 29.80 18.52 42.62
N SER A 319 28.62 19.03 42.95
CA SER A 319 27.41 18.82 42.18
C SER A 319 27.45 19.53 40.82
N PHE A 320 28.03 20.75 40.71
CA PHE A 320 28.26 21.39 39.41
C PHE A 320 29.13 20.54 38.49
N LEU A 321 30.18 19.92 39.04
CA LEU A 321 31.08 19.05 38.27
C LEU A 321 30.39 17.79 37.76
N LYS A 322 29.27 17.36 38.34
CA LYS A 322 28.48 16.20 37.84
C LYS A 322 27.68 16.53 36.58
N ASN A 323 27.42 17.81 36.28
CA ASN A 323 26.71 18.19 35.07
C ASN A 323 27.69 18.31 33.89
N LYS A 324 27.61 17.37 32.93
CA LYS A 324 28.49 17.31 31.75
C LYS A 324 28.46 18.59 30.91
N LYS A 325 27.29 19.16 30.64
CA LYS A 325 27.20 20.34 29.79
C LYS A 325 27.69 21.61 30.48
N PHE A 326 27.47 21.72 31.79
CA PHE A 326 28.08 22.78 32.61
C PHE A 326 29.61 22.70 32.52
N ALA A 327 30.17 21.48 32.63
CA ALA A 327 31.61 21.25 32.48
C ALA A 327 32.14 21.56 31.07
N GLU A 328 31.42 21.13 30.02
CA GLU A 328 31.76 21.42 28.61
C GLU A 328 31.70 22.92 28.30
N LYS A 329 30.68 23.65 28.79
CA LYS A 329 30.48 25.08 28.51
C LYS A 329 31.48 25.98 29.21
N PHE A 330 31.87 25.65 30.45
CA PHE A 330 32.99 26.30 31.13
C PHE A 330 34.35 25.89 30.55
N ASN A 331 34.38 25.03 29.53
CA ASN A 331 35.61 24.53 28.96
C ASN A 331 36.50 23.97 30.09
N LEU A 332 35.92 23.27 31.08
CA LEU A 332 36.66 22.77 32.24
C LEU A 332 37.78 21.80 31.82
N ASP A 333 37.67 21.22 30.63
CA ASP A 333 38.71 20.42 29.98
C ASP A 333 39.87 21.29 29.42
N LYS A 334 39.66 22.57 29.13
CA LYS A 334 40.65 23.53 28.59
C LYS A 334 41.15 24.57 29.59
N GLU A 335 40.42 24.79 30.67
CA GLU A 335 40.69 25.79 31.71
C GLU A 335 41.02 25.08 33.03
N PRO A 336 42.17 24.37 33.13
CA PRO A 336 42.54 23.58 34.30
C PRO A 336 42.63 24.41 35.58
N HIS A 337 42.68 25.74 35.47
CA HIS A 337 42.71 26.66 36.59
C HIS A 337 41.38 26.75 37.37
N ILE A 338 40.23 26.35 36.82
CA ILE A 338 38.98 26.25 37.61
C ILE A 338 39.02 25.00 38.51
N TYR A 339 39.53 23.87 38.01
CA TYR A 339 39.82 22.70 38.84
C TYR A 339 40.98 22.95 39.80
N GLU A 340 42.00 23.68 39.36
CA GLU A 340 43.07 24.16 40.21
C GLU A 340 42.48 25.07 41.29
N PHE A 341 41.56 26.00 40.99
CA PHE A 341 40.92 26.87 41.98
C PHE A 341 40.04 26.08 42.97
N LEU A 342 39.25 25.11 42.49
CA LEU A 342 38.44 24.23 43.34
C LEU A 342 39.29 23.28 44.21
N ILE A 343 40.46 22.85 43.74
CA ILE A 343 41.29 21.85 44.45
C ILE A 343 42.45 22.49 45.24
N THR A 344 43.17 23.47 44.68
CA THR A 344 44.38 24.07 45.29
C THR A 344 44.10 25.03 46.43
N LYS A 345 42.91 25.65 46.51
CA LYS A 345 42.65 26.62 47.59
C LYS A 345 42.12 26.01 48.90
N ASN A 346 41.61 24.78 48.93
CA ASN A 346 40.99 24.26 50.16
C ASN A 346 41.08 22.75 50.45
N THR A 347 41.54 21.88 49.53
CA THR A 347 41.54 20.43 49.81
C THR A 347 42.94 19.86 49.98
N ASN A 348 43.30 19.55 51.22
CA ASN A 348 44.39 18.65 51.53
C ASN A 348 43.97 17.25 51.02
N LEU A 349 44.37 16.85 49.80
CA LEU A 349 44.09 15.55 49.14
C LEU A 349 44.54 14.30 49.93
N LYS A 350 44.85 14.45 51.22
CA LYS A 350 45.16 13.37 52.17
C LYS A 350 43.95 12.46 52.43
N ASN A 351 42.72 12.96 52.27
CA ASN A 351 41.52 12.13 52.46
C ASN A 351 41.28 11.22 51.24
N LYS A 352 41.63 9.94 51.39
CA LYS A 352 41.51 8.91 50.34
C LYS A 352 40.08 8.76 49.80
N ASP A 353 39.06 8.92 50.66
CA ASP A 353 37.66 8.75 50.25
C ASP A 353 37.19 9.92 49.38
N GLN A 354 37.66 11.13 49.68
CA GLN A 354 37.36 12.32 48.89
C GLN A 354 38.04 12.27 47.52
N VAL A 355 39.31 11.87 47.47
CA VAL A 355 40.04 11.65 46.21
C VAL A 355 39.35 10.58 45.35
N LYS A 356 38.86 9.50 45.97
CA LYS A 356 38.09 8.46 45.27
C LYS A 356 36.81 9.04 44.66
N LYS A 357 36.03 9.82 45.42
CA LYS A 357 34.82 10.50 44.91
C LYS A 357 35.15 11.42 43.74
N PHE A 358 36.23 12.18 43.79
CA PHE A 358 36.64 13.04 42.67
C PHE A 358 37.02 12.23 41.42
N LEU A 359 37.74 11.12 41.57
CA LEU A 359 38.03 10.21 40.46
C LEU A 359 36.75 9.62 39.86
N GLU A 360 35.80 9.20 40.70
CA GLU A 360 34.50 8.69 40.25
C GLU A 360 33.73 9.76 39.44
N THR A 361 33.63 10.98 39.96
CA THR A 361 32.93 12.08 39.28
C THR A 361 33.60 12.42 37.95
N ALA A 362 34.92 12.58 37.92
CA ALA A 362 35.67 12.86 36.69
C ALA A 362 35.52 11.73 35.66
N LEU A 363 35.49 10.48 36.12
CA LEU A 363 35.22 9.32 35.29
C LEU A 363 33.80 9.38 34.70
N TYR A 364 32.76 9.64 35.51
CA TYR A 364 31.37 9.67 35.05
C TYR A 364 31.09 10.83 34.09
N CYS A 365 31.73 11.98 34.31
CA CYS A 365 31.56 13.17 33.47
C CYS A 365 32.39 13.15 32.19
N ASP A 366 33.18 12.10 31.97
CA ASP A 366 34.07 11.97 30.81
C ASP A 366 35.18 13.04 30.73
N SER A 367 35.57 13.64 31.87
CA SER A 367 36.62 14.67 31.91
C SER A 367 38.00 14.05 32.11
N VAL A 368 38.70 13.86 30.99
CA VAL A 368 40.05 13.29 30.96
C VAL A 368 41.07 14.18 31.65
N ASP A 369 40.96 15.50 31.53
CA ASP A 369 41.96 16.42 32.07
C ASP A 369 41.88 16.52 33.59
N THR A 370 40.67 16.42 34.18
CA THR A 370 40.53 16.21 35.62
C THR A 370 41.13 14.90 36.07
N LEU A 371 40.92 13.80 35.34
CA LEU A 371 41.56 12.51 35.66
C LEU A 371 43.09 12.61 35.59
N LYS A 372 43.66 13.24 34.54
CA LYS A 372 45.10 13.49 34.43
C LYS A 372 45.62 14.30 35.61
N TYR A 373 44.92 15.38 35.96
CA TYR A 373 45.28 16.23 37.09
C TYR A 373 45.28 15.43 38.40
N LEU A 374 44.19 14.73 38.72
CA LEU A 374 44.08 13.92 39.95
C LEU A 374 45.19 12.86 40.01
N VAL A 375 45.45 12.17 38.91
CA VAL A 375 46.54 11.18 38.81
C VAL A 375 47.92 11.85 39.01
N SER A 376 48.15 13.04 38.44
CA SER A 376 49.40 13.80 38.63
C SER A 376 49.64 14.21 40.10
N LYS A 377 48.55 14.37 40.88
CA LYS A 377 48.60 14.63 42.33
C LYS A 377 48.66 13.35 43.18
N GLY A 378 48.86 12.19 42.55
CA GLY A 378 49.06 10.90 43.23
C GLY A 378 47.78 10.08 43.46
N ALA A 379 46.64 10.50 42.90
CA ALA A 379 45.44 9.67 42.92
C ALA A 379 45.67 8.38 42.12
N LYS A 380 45.25 7.23 42.66
CA LYS A 380 45.47 5.92 42.04
C LYS A 380 44.20 5.45 41.33
N LEU A 381 44.20 5.40 40.00
CA LEU A 381 43.05 4.88 39.23
C LEU A 381 42.67 3.43 39.62
N SER A 382 43.63 2.65 40.12
CA SER A 382 43.39 1.30 40.63
C SER A 382 42.46 1.24 41.86
N SER A 383 42.12 2.38 42.48
CA SER A 383 41.12 2.44 43.58
C SER A 383 39.67 2.40 43.08
N LEU A 384 39.44 2.64 41.78
CA LEU A 384 38.12 2.53 41.17
C LEU A 384 37.69 1.06 41.11
N LYS A 385 36.44 0.78 41.49
CA LYS A 385 35.85 -0.55 41.47
C LYS A 385 35.11 -0.80 40.15
N ASN A 386 34.69 -2.05 39.93
CA ASN A 386 33.91 -2.39 38.73
C ASN A 386 32.57 -1.66 38.71
N GLU A 387 31.94 -1.42 39.86
CA GLU A 387 30.68 -0.67 39.95
C GLU A 387 30.83 0.77 39.45
N ASP A 388 32.00 1.38 39.69
CA ASP A 388 32.32 2.73 39.23
C ASP A 388 32.44 2.71 37.69
N LEU A 389 33.13 1.73 37.12
CA LEU A 389 33.26 1.59 35.66
C LEU A 389 31.91 1.25 34.98
N GLU A 390 31.04 0.48 35.61
CA GLU A 390 29.69 0.20 35.11
C GLU A 390 28.84 1.48 35.02
N LYS A 391 28.94 2.35 36.03
CA LYS A 391 28.28 3.67 35.99
C LYS A 391 28.85 4.53 34.87
N ALA A 392 30.17 4.62 34.72
CA ALA A 392 30.80 5.37 33.63
C ALA A 392 30.37 4.88 32.25
N ILE A 393 30.23 3.56 32.06
CA ILE A 393 29.69 3.00 30.81
C ILE A 393 28.24 3.44 30.58
N LYS A 394 27.40 3.44 31.62
CA LYS A 394 26.02 3.94 31.55
C LYS A 394 25.97 5.43 31.18
N TYR A 395 26.92 6.23 31.66
CA TYR A 395 27.09 7.64 31.31
C TYR A 395 27.81 7.87 29.97
N ASN A 396 28.22 6.79 29.28
CA ASN A 396 28.91 6.85 27.99
C ASN A 396 30.24 7.64 28.04
N SER A 397 31.00 7.48 29.12
CA SER A 397 32.26 8.21 29.37
C SER A 397 33.46 7.60 28.61
N VAL A 398 33.44 7.71 27.28
CA VAL A 398 34.39 7.03 26.37
C VAL A 398 35.84 7.47 26.60
N ASN A 399 36.08 8.77 26.71
CA ASN A 399 37.41 9.35 26.77
C ASN A 399 38.08 9.04 28.12
N SER A 400 37.36 9.20 29.22
CA SER A 400 37.82 8.87 30.57
C SER A 400 38.06 7.37 30.75
N LEU A 401 37.20 6.51 30.20
CA LEU A 401 37.43 5.06 30.22
C LEU A 401 38.63 4.65 29.35
N THR A 402 38.84 5.33 28.23
CA THR A 402 40.04 5.14 27.39
C THR A 402 41.30 5.51 28.18
N TYR A 403 41.32 6.71 28.79
CA TYR A 403 42.45 7.18 29.60
C TYR A 403 42.74 6.23 30.77
N TYR A 404 41.69 5.72 31.43
CA TYR A 404 41.82 4.71 32.48
C TYR A 404 42.60 3.47 32.01
N VAL A 405 42.29 2.97 30.81
CA VAL A 405 42.97 1.80 30.23
C VAL A 405 44.38 2.12 29.77
N GLU A 406 44.60 3.30 29.19
CA GLU A 406 45.93 3.78 28.77
C GLU A 406 46.91 3.85 29.95
N VAL A 407 46.50 4.44 31.08
CA VAL A 407 47.36 4.61 32.26
C VAL A 407 47.69 3.28 32.94
N LEU A 408 46.69 2.40 33.11
CA LEU A 408 46.91 1.12 33.79
C LEU A 408 47.60 0.10 32.88
N GLY A 409 47.40 0.21 31.56
CA GLY A 409 47.80 -0.79 30.57
C GLY A 409 46.85 -1.98 30.58
N ILE A 410 46.31 -2.33 29.40
CA ILE A 410 45.25 -3.34 29.30
C ILE A 410 45.61 -4.72 29.88
N LYS A 411 46.89 -5.10 29.82
CA LYS A 411 47.41 -6.36 30.38
C LYS A 411 47.38 -6.42 31.91
N ASN A 412 47.36 -5.27 32.58
CA ASN A 412 47.34 -5.15 34.04
C ASN A 412 45.93 -5.04 34.61
N ILE A 413 44.92 -4.88 33.74
CA ILE A 413 43.52 -4.76 34.15
C ILE A 413 42.94 -6.16 34.37
N LYS A 414 42.20 -6.32 35.48
CA LYS A 414 41.53 -7.59 35.80
C LYS A 414 40.58 -8.00 34.67
N LYS A 415 40.55 -9.29 34.35
CA LYS A 415 39.64 -9.83 33.31
C LYS A 415 38.18 -9.44 33.53
N SER A 416 37.69 -9.44 34.78
CA SER A 416 36.31 -9.02 35.09
C SER A 416 36.05 -7.56 34.72
N THR A 417 37.02 -6.68 34.93
CA THR A 417 36.96 -5.27 34.55
C THR A 417 36.94 -5.09 33.04
N ILE A 418 37.78 -5.83 32.30
CA ILE A 418 37.74 -5.83 30.83
C ILE A 418 36.37 -6.30 30.33
N LEU A 419 35.81 -7.35 30.93
CA LEU A 419 34.46 -7.82 30.61
C LEU A 419 33.39 -6.76 30.87
N THR A 420 33.54 -5.94 31.90
CA THR A 420 32.68 -4.78 32.14
C THR A 420 32.81 -3.76 31.02
N LEU A 421 34.04 -3.34 30.65
CA LEU A 421 34.29 -2.36 29.58
C LEU A 421 33.68 -2.77 28.23
N ILE A 422 33.83 -4.04 27.83
CA ILE A 422 33.30 -4.54 26.55
C ILE A 422 31.78 -4.75 26.53
N LYS A 423 31.08 -4.63 27.67
CA LYS A 423 29.60 -4.56 27.71
C LYS A 423 29.07 -3.20 27.24
N SER A 424 29.93 -2.18 27.14
CA SER A 424 29.53 -0.88 26.59
C SER A 424 28.88 -1.04 25.22
N LYS A 425 27.86 -0.22 24.94
CA LYS A 425 27.26 -0.13 23.60
C LYS A 425 28.02 0.83 22.68
N ASN A 426 29.04 1.51 23.19
CA ASN A 426 29.82 2.48 22.44
C ASN A 426 30.91 1.78 21.62
N ILE A 427 30.82 1.87 20.28
CA ILE A 427 31.80 1.27 19.37
C ILE A 427 33.15 1.98 19.43
N ALA A 428 33.17 3.31 19.52
CA ALA A 428 34.40 4.08 19.63
C ALA A 428 35.26 3.62 20.82
N LEU A 429 34.65 3.40 22.00
CA LEU A 429 35.35 2.83 23.15
C LEU A 429 35.94 1.45 22.81
N LYS A 430 35.15 0.54 22.22
CA LYS A 430 35.63 -0.81 21.88
C LYS A 430 36.75 -0.81 20.85
N ASN A 431 36.65 0.04 19.83
CA ASN A 431 37.71 0.25 18.83
C ASN A 431 38.99 0.69 19.51
N LYS A 432 38.89 1.67 20.40
CA LYS A 432 40.04 2.17 21.14
C LYS A 432 40.64 1.11 22.06
N LEU A 433 39.83 0.26 22.70
CA LEU A 433 40.33 -0.88 23.46
C LEU A 433 41.12 -1.87 22.59
N LEU A 434 40.66 -2.17 21.37
CA LEU A 434 41.41 -2.99 20.41
C LEU A 434 42.74 -2.33 20.04
N ASP A 435 42.76 -1.01 19.80
CA ASP A 435 43.98 -0.26 19.51
C ASP A 435 44.99 -0.30 20.67
N LEU A 436 44.49 -0.37 21.90
CA LEU A 436 45.29 -0.53 23.13
C LEU A 436 45.72 -1.99 23.39
N GLY A 437 45.44 -2.91 22.47
CA GLY A 437 45.87 -4.31 22.53
C GLY A 437 44.89 -5.26 23.23
N LEU A 438 43.59 -4.94 23.26
CA LEU A 438 42.56 -5.88 23.69
C LEU A 438 42.56 -7.10 22.76
N ASP A 439 42.63 -8.29 23.34
CA ASP A 439 42.46 -9.54 22.58
C ASP A 439 41.03 -9.62 22.01
N PRO A 440 40.85 -9.64 20.67
CA PRO A 440 39.53 -9.75 20.05
C PRO A 440 38.83 -11.08 20.37
N HIS A 441 39.58 -12.11 20.76
CA HIS A 441 39.05 -13.43 21.12
C HIS A 441 38.65 -13.55 22.60
N ILE A 442 38.69 -12.45 23.35
CA ILE A 442 38.42 -12.44 24.78
C ILE A 442 37.11 -13.15 25.15
N ASN A 443 37.21 -14.03 26.14
CA ASN A 443 36.09 -14.78 26.71
C ASN A 443 35.24 -15.50 25.64
N LYS A 444 35.90 -16.26 24.77
CA LYS A 444 35.23 -17.02 23.69
C LYS A 444 34.53 -16.09 22.70
N HIS A 445 35.26 -15.06 22.22
CA HIS A 445 34.76 -14.03 21.29
C HIS A 445 33.55 -13.24 21.81
N TYR A 446 33.50 -13.02 23.13
CA TYR A 446 32.41 -12.27 23.76
C TYR A 446 32.32 -10.84 23.21
N LEU A 447 33.43 -10.24 22.80
CA LEU A 447 33.46 -8.89 22.22
C LEU A 447 32.60 -8.79 20.94
N LEU A 448 32.67 -9.80 20.06
CA LEU A 448 31.82 -9.86 18.85
C LEU A 448 30.35 -9.99 19.23
N HIS A 449 30.03 -10.91 20.14
CA HIS A 449 28.65 -11.09 20.62
C HIS A 449 28.09 -9.84 21.33
N SER A 450 28.85 -9.19 22.20
CA SER A 450 28.40 -8.00 22.94
C SER A 450 28.21 -6.79 22.02
N SER A 451 28.95 -6.74 20.90
CA SER A 451 28.71 -5.74 19.86
C SER A 451 27.47 -6.01 19.03
N LEU A 452 26.92 -7.23 18.97
CA LEU A 452 25.64 -7.45 18.31
C LEU A 452 24.45 -7.24 19.26
N ASN A 453 24.59 -7.64 20.53
CA ASN A 453 23.50 -7.62 21.52
C ASN A 453 23.08 -6.21 22.00
N GLY A 454 23.83 -5.18 21.63
CA GLY A 454 23.58 -3.80 22.05
C GLY A 454 22.57 -3.04 21.20
N TYR A 455 22.31 -3.51 19.98
CA TYR A 455 21.60 -2.77 18.94
C TYR A 455 20.19 -3.30 18.73
N ASN A 456 19.31 -2.43 18.26
CA ASN A 456 17.98 -2.79 17.78
C ASN A 456 17.78 -2.22 16.37
N SER A 457 16.67 -2.60 15.73
CA SER A 457 16.30 -2.15 14.38
C SER A 457 16.16 -0.61 14.24
N TYR A 458 16.10 0.13 15.35
CA TYR A 458 15.96 1.59 15.39
C TYR A 458 17.29 2.33 15.55
N THR A 459 18.42 1.64 15.45
CA THR A 459 19.74 2.28 15.55
C THR A 459 19.90 3.27 14.39
N LYS A 460 20.23 4.53 14.70
CA LYS A 460 20.38 5.61 13.70
C LYS A 460 21.39 5.23 12.61
N SER A 461 21.09 5.62 11.36
CA SER A 461 21.90 5.39 10.16
C SER A 461 23.38 5.71 10.38
N ASP A 462 23.70 6.85 11.00
CA ASP A 462 25.07 7.36 11.12
C ASP A 462 25.99 6.47 11.96
N ILE A 463 25.43 5.67 12.88
CA ILE A 463 26.19 4.75 13.75
C ILE A 463 26.36 3.39 13.06
N PHE A 464 25.53 3.09 12.05
CA PHE A 464 25.48 1.77 11.43
C PHE A 464 26.79 1.39 10.73
N ASP A 465 27.38 2.33 9.97
CA ASP A 465 28.64 2.07 9.27
C ASP A 465 29.80 1.86 10.25
N GLU A 466 29.80 2.56 11.38
CA GLU A 466 30.79 2.37 12.45
C GLU A 466 30.69 0.94 13.04
N ILE A 467 29.46 0.47 13.30
CA ILE A 467 29.20 -0.89 13.77
C ILE A 467 29.65 -1.92 12.73
N LEU A 468 29.30 -1.72 11.46
CA LEU A 468 29.64 -2.63 10.37
C LEU A 468 31.17 -2.77 10.26
N ASN A 469 31.90 -1.65 10.28
CA ASN A 469 33.35 -1.62 10.24
C ASN A 469 33.97 -2.28 11.47
N PHE A 470 33.39 -2.08 12.65
CA PHE A 470 33.86 -2.73 13.88
C PHE A 470 33.67 -4.25 13.83
N ILE A 471 32.50 -4.73 13.39
CA ILE A 471 32.24 -6.17 13.21
C ILE A 471 33.23 -6.75 12.21
N LYS A 472 33.42 -6.10 11.05
CA LYS A 472 34.38 -6.54 10.04
C LYS A 472 35.78 -6.66 10.62
N ARG A 473 36.25 -5.65 11.36
CA ARG A 473 37.56 -5.67 12.04
C ARG A 473 37.72 -6.88 12.98
N LEU A 474 36.67 -7.26 13.71
CA LEU A 474 36.71 -8.44 14.58
C LEU A 474 36.75 -9.76 13.78
N LEU A 475 36.03 -9.82 12.67
CA LEU A 475 36.04 -10.98 11.77
C LEU A 475 37.39 -11.14 11.07
N ASP A 476 37.98 -10.04 10.59
CA ASP A 476 39.33 -9.98 10.02
C ASP A 476 40.39 -10.44 11.02
N ALA A 477 40.18 -10.14 12.31
CA ALA A 477 41.04 -10.64 13.39
C ALA A 477 40.84 -12.14 13.70
N GLY A 478 39.96 -12.85 12.98
CA GLY A 478 39.75 -14.29 13.12
C GLY A 478 38.77 -14.69 14.22
N CYS A 479 37.83 -13.81 14.61
CA CYS A 479 36.81 -14.20 15.59
C CYS A 479 35.95 -15.36 15.06
N ASP A 480 35.75 -16.39 15.90
CA ASP A 480 35.01 -17.58 15.51
C ASP A 480 33.48 -17.35 15.68
N LEU A 481 32.77 -17.48 14.56
CA LEU A 481 31.32 -17.34 14.46
C LEU A 481 30.52 -18.51 15.05
N TYR A 482 31.14 -19.66 15.29
CA TYR A 482 30.46 -20.87 15.78
C TYR A 482 30.41 -20.95 17.31
N VAL A 483 31.11 -20.04 17.98
CA VAL A 483 31.23 -20.04 19.43
C VAL A 483 29.90 -19.69 20.08
N ARG A 484 29.74 -20.10 21.34
CA ARG A 484 28.49 -19.94 22.12
C ARG A 484 27.28 -20.57 21.44
N LYS A 485 27.45 -21.78 20.90
CA LYS A 485 26.37 -22.49 20.17
C LYS A 485 25.76 -21.60 19.09
N CYS A 486 26.60 -20.89 18.34
CA CYS A 486 26.12 -20.19 17.17
C CYS A 486 25.18 -19.00 17.50
N GLU A 487 25.28 -18.42 18.71
CA GLU A 487 24.47 -17.27 19.16
C GLU A 487 24.72 -16.00 18.33
N ILE A 488 25.93 -15.82 17.77
CA ILE A 488 26.32 -14.61 17.04
C ILE A 488 25.43 -14.37 15.81
N LEU A 489 25.28 -15.38 14.96
CA LEU A 489 24.43 -15.26 13.77
C LEU A 489 22.94 -15.17 14.15
N ALA A 490 22.52 -15.90 15.20
CA ALA A 490 21.15 -15.81 15.68
C ALA A 490 20.82 -14.38 16.17
N CYS A 491 21.74 -13.74 16.88
CA CYS A 491 21.64 -12.35 17.27
C CYS A 491 21.60 -11.42 16.05
N SER A 492 22.48 -11.60 15.07
CA SER A 492 22.50 -10.72 13.89
C SER A 492 21.24 -10.83 13.04
N ILE A 493 20.65 -12.03 12.90
CA ILE A 493 19.35 -12.20 12.23
C ILE A 493 18.27 -11.47 13.03
N GLY A 494 18.26 -11.59 14.36
CA GLY A 494 17.31 -10.89 15.23
C GLY A 494 17.41 -9.35 15.21
N LEU A 495 18.51 -8.78 14.71
CA LEU A 495 18.63 -7.34 14.50
C LEU A 495 17.81 -6.83 13.31
N ASN A 496 17.42 -7.72 12.39
CA ASN A 496 16.81 -7.41 11.11
C ASN A 496 17.62 -6.37 10.30
N GLN A 497 18.93 -6.63 10.16
CA GLN A 497 19.87 -5.76 9.45
C GLN A 497 20.60 -6.54 8.34
N PRO A 498 20.09 -6.53 7.10
CA PRO A 498 20.60 -7.36 6.00
C PRO A 498 22.10 -7.18 5.74
N LYS A 499 22.65 -5.96 5.85
CA LYS A 499 24.08 -5.69 5.62
C LYS A 499 25.00 -6.37 6.65
N ILE A 500 24.61 -6.39 7.94
CA ILE A 500 25.38 -7.08 8.99
C ILE A 500 25.32 -8.59 8.76
N VAL A 501 24.14 -9.10 8.43
CA VAL A 501 23.97 -10.53 8.16
C VAL A 501 24.77 -10.95 6.93
N ASN A 502 24.76 -10.17 5.85
CA ASN A 502 25.58 -10.41 4.67
C ASN A 502 27.06 -10.49 5.04
N LEU A 503 27.56 -9.48 5.76
CA LEU A 503 28.94 -9.45 6.23
C LEU A 503 29.30 -10.68 7.07
N ILE A 504 28.42 -11.11 7.97
CA ILE A 504 28.69 -12.31 8.79
C ILE A 504 28.70 -13.57 7.91
N LEU A 505 27.72 -13.71 7.00
CA LEU A 505 27.61 -14.86 6.10
C LEU A 505 28.83 -14.97 5.16
N ASP A 506 29.43 -13.86 4.75
CA ASP A 506 30.67 -13.83 3.94
C ASP A 506 31.87 -14.50 4.65
N TYR A 507 31.85 -14.60 5.99
CA TYR A 507 32.91 -15.21 6.80
C TYR A 507 32.58 -16.63 7.27
N ILE A 508 31.38 -17.14 6.97
CA ILE A 508 30.95 -18.48 7.36
C ILE A 508 31.61 -19.54 6.47
N LYS A 509 32.22 -20.57 7.09
CA LYS A 509 32.92 -21.66 6.38
C LYS A 509 32.16 -22.99 6.39
N LYS A 510 31.14 -23.10 7.24
CA LYS A 510 30.36 -24.31 7.51
C LYS A 510 28.89 -23.97 7.71
N PRO A 511 27.97 -24.89 7.40
CA PRO A 511 26.55 -24.65 7.59
C PRO A 511 26.17 -24.48 9.06
N TYR A 512 25.09 -23.74 9.29
CA TYR A 512 24.68 -23.31 10.62
C TYR A 512 23.46 -24.10 11.11
N PRO A 513 23.58 -24.96 12.16
CA PRO A 513 22.51 -25.88 12.55
C PRO A 513 21.20 -25.22 13.02
N SER A 514 21.26 -24.00 13.57
CA SER A 514 20.13 -23.28 14.16
C SER A 514 19.47 -22.24 13.24
N MET A 515 19.95 -22.10 12.00
CA MET A 515 19.46 -21.06 11.09
C MET A 515 18.03 -21.28 10.62
N ARG A 516 17.60 -22.55 10.50
CA ARG A 516 16.28 -22.89 9.95
C ARG A 516 15.14 -22.16 10.66
N ASN A 517 15.06 -22.26 11.98
CA ASN A 517 13.95 -21.71 12.75
C ASN A 517 13.91 -20.17 12.66
N ARG A 518 15.09 -19.54 12.59
CA ARG A 518 15.21 -18.08 12.46
C ARG A 518 14.77 -17.59 11.09
N VAL A 519 15.19 -18.27 10.02
CA VAL A 519 14.72 -17.94 8.66
C VAL A 519 13.21 -18.09 8.55
N GLN A 520 12.66 -19.16 9.13
CA GLN A 520 11.21 -19.37 9.18
C GLN A 520 10.48 -18.25 9.94
N GLU A 521 11.02 -17.80 11.08
CA GLU A 521 10.50 -16.66 11.85
C GLU A 521 10.54 -15.36 11.02
N SER A 522 11.65 -15.08 10.34
CA SER A 522 11.81 -13.92 9.45
C SER A 522 10.88 -13.95 8.24
N ILE A 523 10.62 -15.13 7.67
CA ILE A 523 9.63 -15.33 6.60
C ILE A 523 8.23 -14.93 7.08
N LEU A 524 7.82 -15.37 8.27
CA LEU A 524 6.51 -15.04 8.84
C LEU A 524 6.37 -13.57 9.25
N ARG A 525 7.48 -12.88 9.48
CA ARG A 525 7.52 -11.43 9.76
C ARG A 525 7.65 -10.58 8.49
N ASN A 526 7.64 -11.20 7.32
CA ASN A 526 7.83 -10.54 6.03
C ASN A 526 9.14 -9.73 5.92
N GLU A 527 10.25 -10.23 6.49
CA GLU A 527 11.57 -9.57 6.44
C GLU A 527 12.30 -9.88 5.11
N VAL A 528 11.75 -9.40 3.98
CA VAL A 528 12.13 -9.78 2.60
C VAL A 528 13.63 -9.65 2.32
N ASP A 529 14.23 -8.49 2.58
CA ASP A 529 15.65 -8.24 2.28
C ASP A 529 16.59 -9.14 3.10
N LEU A 530 16.24 -9.38 4.35
CA LEU A 530 17.01 -10.25 5.24
C LEU A 530 16.95 -11.70 4.74
N VAL A 531 15.76 -12.20 4.41
CA VAL A 531 15.58 -13.55 3.88
C VAL A 531 16.32 -13.70 2.55
N ARG A 532 16.30 -12.70 1.67
CA ARG A 532 17.05 -12.69 0.39
C ARG A 532 18.56 -12.86 0.61
N VAL A 533 19.13 -12.11 1.54
CA VAL A 533 20.55 -12.25 1.92
C VAL A 533 20.84 -13.65 2.45
N ILE A 534 19.98 -14.21 3.29
CA ILE A 534 20.21 -15.55 3.85
C ILE A 534 20.12 -16.64 2.76
N LEU A 535 19.09 -16.60 1.91
CA LEU A 535 18.86 -17.60 0.87
C LEU A 535 19.94 -17.59 -0.22
N SER A 536 20.54 -16.44 -0.50
CA SER A 536 21.64 -16.31 -1.47
C SER A 536 22.95 -16.96 -0.99
N HIS A 537 23.19 -17.01 0.32
CA HIS A 537 24.41 -17.60 0.88
C HIS A 537 24.21 -19.07 1.29
N CYS A 538 23.01 -19.45 1.74
CA CYS A 538 22.79 -20.70 2.45
C CYS A 538 21.82 -21.65 1.74
N LYS A 539 22.32 -22.37 0.72
CA LYS A 539 21.53 -23.33 -0.09
C LYS A 539 20.88 -24.44 0.74
N GLU A 540 21.52 -24.89 1.82
CA GLU A 540 21.00 -25.96 2.69
C GLU A 540 19.69 -25.58 3.41
N VAL A 541 19.43 -24.29 3.57
CA VAL A 541 18.16 -23.82 4.15
C VAL A 541 16.98 -24.18 3.23
N HIS A 542 17.22 -24.28 1.91
CA HIS A 542 16.16 -24.46 0.90
C HIS A 542 15.42 -25.79 1.06
N GLU A 543 16.11 -26.88 1.45
CA GLU A 543 15.57 -28.25 1.46
C GLU A 543 14.28 -28.39 2.28
N ASN A 544 14.08 -27.55 3.30
CA ASN A 544 12.95 -27.65 4.22
C ASN A 544 11.96 -26.49 4.11
N LEU A 545 12.25 -25.53 3.23
CA LEU A 545 11.36 -24.40 2.99
C LEU A 545 10.18 -24.76 2.10
N ASN A 546 10.28 -25.80 1.26
CA ASN A 546 9.16 -26.28 0.43
C ASN A 546 7.92 -26.64 1.28
N HIS A 547 8.11 -27.52 2.26
CA HIS A 547 7.05 -27.91 3.19
C HIS A 547 6.60 -26.72 4.05
N PHE A 548 7.54 -25.94 4.58
CA PHE A 548 7.22 -24.79 5.44
C PHE A 548 6.36 -23.75 4.72
N PHE A 549 6.77 -23.35 3.51
CA PHE A 549 6.06 -22.39 2.67
C PHE A 549 4.67 -22.90 2.37
N TYR A 550 4.52 -24.17 1.97
CA TYR A 550 3.20 -24.75 1.78
C TYR A 550 2.37 -24.75 3.07
N SER A 551 2.89 -25.22 4.21
CA SER A 551 2.10 -25.30 5.45
C SER A 551 1.66 -23.95 5.99
N HIS A 552 2.41 -22.88 5.73
CA HIS A 552 2.13 -21.51 6.21
C HIS A 552 1.71 -20.54 5.10
N ARG A 553 1.32 -21.06 3.93
CA ARG A 553 0.95 -20.30 2.72
C ARG A 553 -0.13 -19.24 2.93
N SER A 554 -0.98 -19.35 3.95
CA SER A 554 -2.01 -18.34 4.28
C SER A 554 -1.49 -17.19 5.15
N MET A 555 -0.31 -17.34 5.76
CA MET A 555 0.33 -16.35 6.62
C MET A 555 1.47 -15.61 5.92
N ILE A 556 1.96 -16.14 4.80
CA ILE A 556 3.08 -15.57 4.05
C ILE A 556 2.54 -14.54 3.05
N GLU A 557 3.06 -13.32 3.15
CA GLU A 557 2.70 -12.22 2.24
C GLU A 557 3.21 -12.48 0.82
N ILE A 558 2.54 -11.86 -0.16
CA ILE A 558 2.81 -12.13 -1.58
C ILE A 558 4.24 -11.78 -2.01
N GLU A 559 4.83 -10.74 -1.42
CA GLU A 559 6.19 -10.32 -1.72
C GLU A 559 7.22 -11.36 -1.25
N MET A 560 7.08 -11.84 -0.01
CA MET A 560 7.86 -12.96 0.50
C MET A 560 7.62 -14.24 -0.31
N ALA A 561 6.38 -14.52 -0.72
CA ALA A 561 6.07 -15.67 -1.58
C ALA A 561 6.84 -15.61 -2.91
N LYS A 562 6.87 -14.44 -3.56
CA LYS A 562 7.65 -14.21 -4.79
C LYS A 562 9.15 -14.41 -4.56
N LEU A 563 9.69 -13.89 -3.45
CA LEU A 563 11.08 -14.12 -3.08
C LEU A 563 11.39 -15.62 -2.92
N LEU A 564 10.53 -16.37 -2.23
CA LEU A 564 10.74 -17.81 -2.05
C LEU A 564 10.72 -18.55 -3.40
N LEU A 565 9.79 -18.20 -4.28
CA LEU A 565 9.69 -18.76 -5.63
C LEU A 565 10.91 -18.41 -6.51
N GLU A 566 11.44 -17.19 -6.40
CA GLU A 566 12.67 -16.74 -7.08
C GLU A 566 13.87 -17.66 -6.74
N PHE A 567 13.95 -18.11 -5.49
CA PHE A 567 14.96 -19.07 -5.03
C PHE A 567 14.60 -20.55 -5.33
N GLY A 568 13.59 -20.80 -6.15
CA GLY A 568 13.16 -22.15 -6.56
C GLY A 568 12.36 -22.91 -5.49
N ILE A 569 12.03 -22.27 -4.36
CA ILE A 569 11.29 -22.91 -3.27
C ILE A 569 9.83 -23.07 -3.69
N CYS A 570 9.31 -24.29 -3.59
CA CYS A 570 7.95 -24.67 -3.96
C CYS A 570 7.66 -24.52 -5.46
N THR A 571 8.69 -24.54 -6.32
CA THR A 571 8.52 -24.53 -7.79
C THR A 571 8.46 -25.93 -8.40
N SER A 572 8.84 -26.97 -7.65
CA SER A 572 8.88 -28.34 -8.17
C SER A 572 8.39 -29.37 -7.14
N GLY A 573 8.14 -30.59 -7.63
CA GLY A 573 7.67 -31.71 -6.83
C GLY A 573 6.24 -31.51 -6.29
N LYS A 574 5.92 -32.29 -5.25
CA LYS A 574 4.56 -32.34 -4.68
C LYS A 574 4.09 -30.98 -4.15
N TYR A 575 4.94 -30.26 -3.43
CA TYR A 575 4.56 -29.00 -2.78
C TYR A 575 4.23 -27.89 -3.79
N GLY A 576 4.97 -27.78 -4.90
CA GLY A 576 4.67 -26.78 -5.91
C GLY A 576 3.31 -27.00 -6.55
N MET A 577 3.00 -28.25 -6.92
CA MET A 577 1.68 -28.59 -7.46
C MET A 577 0.56 -28.40 -6.42
N ASP A 578 0.80 -28.75 -5.15
CA ASP A 578 -0.17 -28.52 -4.08
C ASP A 578 -0.37 -27.02 -3.80
N MET A 579 0.66 -26.19 -4.00
CA MET A 579 0.55 -24.72 -3.91
C MET A 579 -0.30 -24.16 -5.06
N VAL A 580 -0.13 -24.66 -6.29
CA VAL A 580 -0.99 -24.30 -7.43
C VAL A 580 -2.44 -24.68 -7.14
N LYS A 581 -2.70 -25.92 -6.69
CA LYS A 581 -4.04 -26.35 -6.28
C LYS A 581 -4.63 -25.43 -5.22
N TYR A 582 -3.85 -25.04 -4.23
CA TYR A 582 -4.29 -24.13 -3.19
C TYR A 582 -4.66 -22.75 -3.74
N ALA A 583 -3.81 -22.17 -4.60
CA ALA A 583 -4.05 -20.86 -5.20
C ALA A 583 -5.35 -20.86 -6.01
N ILE A 584 -5.57 -21.90 -6.83
CA ILE A 584 -6.80 -22.07 -7.61
C ILE A 584 -8.03 -22.27 -6.69
N ASN A 585 -7.94 -23.18 -5.72
CA ASN A 585 -9.05 -23.45 -4.78
C ASN A 585 -9.44 -22.25 -3.90
N LYS A 586 -8.53 -21.30 -3.72
CA LYS A 586 -8.77 -20.06 -2.96
C LYS A 586 -9.00 -18.85 -3.85
N GLU A 587 -9.11 -19.04 -5.17
CA GLU A 587 -9.29 -17.97 -6.16
C GLU A 587 -8.20 -16.89 -6.05
N ASN A 588 -7.00 -17.25 -5.58
CA ASN A 588 -5.89 -16.33 -5.42
C ASN A 588 -5.07 -16.26 -6.72
N MET A 589 -5.59 -15.48 -7.68
CA MET A 589 -4.98 -15.30 -9.00
C MET A 589 -3.54 -14.75 -8.91
N VAL A 590 -3.27 -13.83 -7.99
CA VAL A 590 -1.93 -13.22 -7.85
C VAL A 590 -0.87 -14.25 -7.48
N LEU A 591 -1.19 -15.17 -6.56
CA LEU A 591 -0.29 -16.27 -6.20
C LEU A 591 -0.16 -17.27 -7.34
N ALA A 592 -1.26 -17.60 -8.04
CA ALA A 592 -1.24 -18.50 -9.19
C ALA A 592 -0.35 -17.94 -10.32
N ASP A 593 -0.49 -16.67 -10.66
CA ASP A 593 0.32 -15.96 -11.65
C ASP A 593 1.80 -15.98 -11.26
N SER A 594 2.11 -15.68 -10.00
CA SER A 594 3.48 -15.72 -9.47
C SER A 594 4.07 -17.13 -9.59
N LEU A 595 3.30 -18.18 -9.28
CA LEU A 595 3.76 -19.57 -9.42
C LEU A 595 4.10 -19.90 -10.88
N MET A 596 3.31 -19.40 -11.84
CA MET A 596 3.55 -19.64 -13.27
C MET A 596 4.74 -18.84 -13.80
N GLU A 597 4.89 -17.59 -13.35
CA GLU A 597 6.05 -16.72 -13.64
C GLU A 597 7.37 -17.41 -13.27
N PHE A 598 7.43 -18.04 -12.09
CA PHE A 598 8.59 -18.80 -11.62
C PHE A 598 8.61 -20.27 -12.06
N ASN A 599 7.91 -20.60 -13.16
CA ASN A 599 7.94 -21.91 -13.83
C ASN A 599 7.60 -23.10 -12.91
N THR A 600 6.62 -22.94 -12.02
CA THR A 600 6.18 -24.04 -11.16
C THR A 600 5.70 -25.24 -12.00
N SER A 601 6.19 -26.43 -11.66
CA SER A 601 5.86 -27.68 -12.36
C SER A 601 4.37 -28.02 -12.17
N LEU A 602 3.69 -28.29 -13.28
CA LEU A 602 2.31 -28.75 -13.30
C LEU A 602 2.24 -30.27 -13.48
N ASP A 603 1.20 -30.86 -12.89
CA ASP A 603 0.80 -32.25 -13.11
C ASP A 603 -0.18 -32.31 -14.29
N TYR A 604 0.35 -32.63 -15.46
CA TYR A 604 -0.42 -32.70 -16.70
C TYR A 604 -1.39 -33.89 -16.76
N ASP A 605 -1.28 -34.89 -15.88
CA ASP A 605 -2.24 -36.00 -15.85
C ASP A 605 -3.50 -35.60 -15.06
N ASN A 606 -3.42 -34.55 -14.23
CA ASN A 606 -4.52 -34.08 -13.40
C ASN A 606 -5.34 -32.97 -14.08
N THR A 607 -6.30 -33.40 -14.90
CA THR A 607 -7.22 -32.46 -15.59
C THR A 607 -8.14 -31.66 -14.66
N LYS A 608 -8.28 -32.05 -13.38
CA LYS A 608 -9.14 -31.32 -12.44
C LYS A 608 -8.62 -29.91 -12.19
N VAL A 609 -7.33 -29.77 -11.93
CA VAL A 609 -6.73 -28.45 -11.62
C VAL A 609 -6.83 -27.51 -12.81
N PHE A 610 -6.65 -28.04 -14.03
CA PHE A 610 -6.91 -27.29 -15.26
C PHE A 610 -8.37 -26.84 -15.35
N LYS A 611 -9.34 -27.73 -15.11
CA LYS A 611 -10.78 -27.40 -15.14
C LYS A 611 -11.15 -26.34 -14.09
N ASP A 612 -10.57 -26.45 -12.90
CA ASP A 612 -10.78 -25.48 -11.82
C ASP A 612 -10.16 -24.12 -12.20
N ALA A 613 -8.95 -24.09 -12.77
CA ALA A 613 -8.31 -22.87 -13.26
C ALA A 613 -9.11 -22.19 -14.37
N VAL A 614 -9.67 -22.97 -15.30
CA VAL A 614 -10.63 -22.51 -16.31
C VAL A 614 -11.87 -21.89 -15.66
N SER A 615 -12.44 -22.53 -14.64
CA SER A 615 -13.67 -22.04 -14.01
C SER A 615 -13.51 -20.68 -13.33
N ILE A 616 -12.31 -20.39 -12.80
CA ILE A 616 -12.00 -19.12 -12.14
C ILE A 616 -11.34 -18.09 -13.07
N GLY A 617 -11.11 -18.43 -14.34
CA GLY A 617 -10.47 -17.54 -15.31
C GLY A 617 -8.97 -17.31 -15.10
N CYS A 618 -8.25 -18.24 -14.47
CA CYS A 618 -6.80 -18.11 -14.22
C CYS A 618 -5.99 -18.43 -15.49
N THR A 619 -5.83 -17.42 -16.36
CA THR A 619 -5.20 -17.55 -17.68
C THR A 619 -3.76 -18.01 -17.63
N SER A 620 -2.96 -17.55 -16.66
CA SER A 620 -1.54 -17.94 -16.53
C SER A 620 -1.35 -19.45 -16.37
N VAL A 621 -2.16 -20.10 -15.53
CA VAL A 621 -2.12 -21.55 -15.31
C VAL A 621 -2.61 -22.29 -16.55
N ILE A 622 -3.68 -21.81 -17.19
CA ILE A 622 -4.21 -22.36 -18.44
C ILE A 622 -3.16 -22.33 -19.55
N GLU A 623 -2.49 -21.19 -19.74
CA GLU A 623 -1.43 -21.03 -20.73
C GLU A 623 -0.26 -21.98 -20.46
N LYS A 624 0.11 -22.17 -19.19
CA LYS A 624 1.16 -23.12 -18.81
C LYS A 624 0.79 -24.57 -19.10
N TYR A 625 -0.48 -24.95 -18.90
CA TYR A 625 -0.98 -26.27 -19.31
C TYR A 625 -0.85 -26.47 -20.83
N PHE A 626 -1.17 -25.43 -21.60
CA PHE A 626 -1.10 -25.47 -23.07
C PHE A 626 0.32 -25.45 -23.65
N GLN A 627 1.36 -25.22 -22.84
CA GLN A 627 2.74 -25.45 -23.28
C GLN A 627 3.05 -26.95 -23.49
N ASN A 628 2.22 -27.87 -22.96
CA ASN A 628 2.40 -29.30 -23.10
C ASN A 628 1.49 -29.90 -24.18
N GLN A 629 2.07 -30.21 -25.35
CA GLN A 629 1.31 -30.74 -26.48
C GLN A 629 0.60 -32.08 -26.18
N LYS A 630 1.20 -32.95 -25.35
CA LYS A 630 0.58 -34.24 -24.98
C LYS A 630 -0.71 -34.02 -24.19
N PHE A 631 -0.70 -33.02 -23.30
CA PHE A 631 -1.89 -32.64 -22.54
C PHE A 631 -3.00 -32.15 -23.44
N ILE A 632 -2.70 -31.24 -24.39
CA ILE A 632 -3.71 -30.69 -25.30
C ILE A 632 -4.38 -31.78 -26.13
N ASN A 633 -3.62 -32.75 -26.64
CA ASN A 633 -4.18 -33.85 -27.45
C ASN A 633 -5.21 -34.69 -26.67
N ASN A 634 -5.12 -34.74 -25.33
CA ASN A 634 -6.09 -35.46 -24.49
C ASN A 634 -7.34 -34.64 -24.15
N LEU A 635 -7.39 -33.36 -24.55
CA LEU A 635 -8.48 -32.42 -24.23
C LEU A 635 -9.40 -32.11 -25.41
N GLU A 636 -9.40 -32.92 -26.47
CA GLU A 636 -10.31 -32.72 -27.61
C GLU A 636 -11.79 -32.66 -27.19
N ASN A 637 -12.19 -33.51 -26.23
CA ASN A 637 -13.56 -33.53 -25.70
C ASN A 637 -13.87 -32.27 -24.89
N GLU A 638 -12.93 -31.83 -24.04
CA GLU A 638 -13.02 -30.61 -23.26
C GLU A 638 -13.09 -29.37 -24.15
N PHE A 639 -12.30 -29.31 -25.24
CA PHE A 639 -12.38 -28.23 -26.23
C PHE A 639 -13.79 -28.12 -26.83
N ILE A 640 -14.37 -29.25 -27.25
CA ILE A 640 -15.76 -29.30 -27.73
C ILE A 640 -16.73 -28.80 -26.64
N ASN A 641 -16.50 -29.17 -25.38
CA ASN A 641 -17.34 -28.71 -24.27
C ASN A 641 -17.23 -27.19 -24.05
N PHE A 642 -16.04 -26.60 -24.22
CA PHE A 642 -15.87 -25.14 -24.16
C PHE A 642 -16.57 -24.43 -25.32
N CYS A 643 -16.55 -24.99 -26.52
CA CYS A 643 -17.39 -24.51 -27.63
C CYS A 643 -18.88 -24.56 -27.27
N ARG A 644 -19.36 -25.65 -26.66
CA ARG A 644 -20.78 -25.77 -26.24
C ARG A 644 -21.17 -24.74 -25.19
N LYS A 645 -20.28 -24.49 -24.23
CA LYS A 645 -20.46 -23.49 -23.17
C LYS A 645 -20.24 -22.04 -23.65
N ASN A 646 -19.95 -21.86 -24.93
CA ASN A 646 -19.71 -20.55 -25.53
C ASN A 646 -18.53 -19.76 -24.94
N ASN A 647 -17.51 -20.46 -24.40
CA ASN A 647 -16.37 -19.80 -23.76
C ASN A 647 -15.29 -19.42 -24.80
N LEU A 648 -15.49 -18.27 -25.45
CA LEU A 648 -14.66 -17.80 -26.56
C LEU A 648 -13.20 -17.56 -26.18
N GLU A 649 -12.94 -17.01 -24.99
CA GLU A 649 -11.58 -16.71 -24.54
C GLU A 649 -10.73 -17.99 -24.43
N ILE A 650 -11.28 -19.02 -23.81
CA ILE A 650 -10.60 -20.30 -23.65
C ILE A 650 -10.46 -21.02 -24.99
N VAL A 651 -11.50 -20.99 -25.83
CA VAL A 651 -11.42 -21.55 -27.19
C VAL A 651 -10.31 -20.86 -27.99
N ASN A 652 -10.18 -19.54 -27.90
CA ASN A 652 -9.09 -18.79 -28.51
C ASN A 652 -7.72 -19.24 -28.02
N LEU A 653 -7.55 -19.46 -26.71
CA LEU A 653 -6.30 -19.97 -26.13
C LEU A 653 -5.96 -21.38 -26.62
N PHE A 654 -6.93 -22.30 -26.70
CA PHE A 654 -6.75 -23.64 -27.28
C PHE A 654 -6.32 -23.58 -28.74
N LEU A 655 -6.99 -22.75 -29.55
CA LEU A 655 -6.69 -22.63 -30.98
C LEU A 655 -5.32 -22.01 -31.21
N LYS A 656 -4.95 -20.98 -30.43
CA LYS A 656 -3.64 -20.33 -30.48
C LYS A 656 -2.51 -21.28 -30.12
N SER A 657 -2.69 -22.12 -29.10
CA SER A 657 -1.67 -23.06 -28.60
C SER A 657 -1.46 -24.30 -29.49
N THR A 658 -2.40 -24.58 -30.40
CA THR A 658 -2.33 -25.75 -31.29
C THR A 658 -1.97 -25.42 -32.74
N VAL A 659 -1.61 -24.17 -33.01
CA VAL A 659 -0.99 -23.81 -34.30
C VAL A 659 0.42 -24.38 -34.33
N PRO A 660 0.80 -25.18 -35.36
CA PRO A 660 2.16 -25.69 -35.47
C PRO A 660 3.18 -24.56 -35.50
N THR A 661 4.06 -24.49 -34.51
CA THR A 661 5.26 -23.64 -34.56
C THR A 661 6.32 -24.32 -35.44
N GLU A 662 7.01 -23.54 -36.27
CA GLU A 662 7.95 -24.04 -37.29
C GLU A 662 9.12 -24.87 -36.72
N GLU A 663 9.35 -24.83 -35.40
CA GLU A 663 10.51 -25.42 -34.73
C GLU A 663 10.40 -26.93 -34.43
N SER A 664 9.23 -27.56 -34.55
CA SER A 664 9.06 -29.01 -34.21
C SER A 664 9.07 -29.99 -35.40
N GLY A 665 9.44 -29.53 -36.60
CA GLY A 665 9.32 -30.32 -37.83
C GLY A 665 10.49 -31.28 -38.11
N ASN A 666 10.31 -32.56 -37.77
CA ASN A 666 11.03 -33.68 -38.40
C ASN A 666 10.95 -33.57 -39.94
N LYS A 667 12.11 -33.56 -40.61
CA LYS A 667 12.38 -33.15 -42.01
C LYS A 667 11.65 -33.88 -43.17
N LYS A 668 10.61 -34.70 -42.95
CA LYS A 668 10.10 -35.62 -44.01
C LYS A 668 8.77 -35.31 -44.68
N ARG A 669 8.08 -34.20 -44.41
CA ARG A 669 6.90 -33.79 -45.22
C ARG A 669 6.87 -32.29 -45.49
N LYS A 670 7.69 -31.83 -46.43
CA LYS A 670 7.47 -30.55 -47.13
C LYS A 670 6.66 -30.82 -48.40
N ARG A 671 5.34 -30.62 -48.34
CA ARG A 671 4.53 -30.33 -49.53
C ARG A 671 3.88 -28.97 -49.32
N ALA A 672 3.90 -28.19 -50.40
CA ALA A 672 3.64 -26.76 -50.46
C ALA A 672 2.38 -26.31 -49.70
N VAL A 673 2.58 -25.48 -48.68
CA VAL A 673 1.54 -24.64 -48.10
C VAL A 673 1.92 -23.20 -48.44
N THR A 674 1.24 -22.65 -49.44
CA THR A 674 1.24 -21.22 -49.73
C THR A 674 0.11 -20.57 -48.96
N SER A 675 0.42 -19.43 -48.32
CA SER A 675 -0.42 -18.48 -47.57
C SER A 675 -0.69 -18.76 -46.08
N ASN A 676 -0.06 -17.94 -45.24
CA ASN A 676 -0.48 -17.27 -43.98
C ASN A 676 -1.66 -17.78 -43.10
N SER A 677 -2.22 -18.97 -43.28
CA SER A 677 -3.32 -19.44 -42.43
C SER A 677 -2.80 -20.15 -41.17
N LYS A 678 -3.22 -19.64 -40.00
CA LYS A 678 -2.97 -20.27 -38.70
C LYS A 678 -3.81 -21.54 -38.58
N VAL A 679 -3.43 -22.65 -39.20
CA VAL A 679 -4.24 -23.88 -39.16
C VAL A 679 -4.03 -24.61 -37.84
N SER A 680 -5.06 -24.66 -37.00
CA SER A 680 -5.08 -25.49 -35.79
C SER A 680 -5.65 -26.88 -36.10
N SER A 681 -5.06 -27.94 -35.53
CA SER A 681 -5.62 -29.29 -35.61
C SER A 681 -6.97 -29.40 -34.89
N LEU A 682 -7.20 -28.61 -33.83
CA LEU A 682 -8.42 -28.63 -33.03
C LEU A 682 -9.62 -28.02 -33.75
N ALA A 683 -9.41 -27.12 -34.71
CA ALA A 683 -10.50 -26.47 -35.45
C ALA A 683 -11.36 -27.48 -36.25
N ASN A 684 -10.84 -28.67 -36.54
CA ASN A 684 -11.47 -29.69 -37.38
C ASN A 684 -11.68 -31.04 -36.70
N ILE A 685 -11.54 -31.14 -35.37
CA ILE A 685 -11.72 -32.42 -34.67
C ILE A 685 -13.14 -32.95 -34.84
N LYS A 686 -13.26 -34.29 -34.80
CA LYS A 686 -14.53 -35.02 -34.97
C LYS A 686 -15.34 -34.50 -36.15
N ASP A 687 -14.69 -34.38 -37.31
CA ASP A 687 -15.29 -33.97 -38.58
C ASP A 687 -15.90 -32.56 -38.59
N GLY A 688 -15.28 -31.61 -37.88
CA GLY A 688 -15.72 -30.21 -37.85
C GLY A 688 -16.74 -29.89 -36.75
N LYS A 689 -16.88 -30.77 -35.75
CA LYS A 689 -17.83 -30.61 -34.64
C LYS A 689 -17.76 -29.28 -33.89
N PRO A 690 -16.57 -28.67 -33.64
CA PRO A 690 -16.49 -27.36 -33.00
C PRO A 690 -17.23 -26.27 -33.77
N LEU A 691 -17.11 -26.28 -35.11
CA LEU A 691 -17.79 -25.32 -35.98
C LEU A 691 -19.31 -25.57 -35.95
N GLU A 692 -19.75 -26.82 -36.09
CA GLU A 692 -21.16 -27.23 -35.92
C GLU A 692 -21.80 -26.68 -34.63
N ILE A 693 -21.06 -26.74 -33.52
CA ILE A 693 -21.53 -26.25 -32.22
C ILE A 693 -21.59 -24.72 -32.19
N ALA A 694 -20.58 -24.04 -32.73
CA ALA A 694 -20.57 -22.59 -32.77
C ALA A 694 -21.75 -22.02 -33.57
N ILE A 695 -22.15 -22.71 -34.64
CA ILE A 695 -23.33 -22.38 -35.46
C ILE A 695 -24.61 -22.60 -34.70
N LYS A 696 -24.75 -23.77 -34.07
CA LYS A 696 -25.94 -24.08 -33.26
C LYS A 696 -26.12 -23.08 -32.10
N ASN A 697 -25.02 -22.55 -31.58
CA ASN A 697 -25.02 -21.53 -30.53
C ASN A 697 -25.15 -20.10 -31.08
N GLU A 698 -25.21 -19.92 -32.41
CA GLU A 698 -25.29 -18.63 -33.10
C GLU A 698 -24.18 -17.63 -32.70
N ASN A 699 -23.01 -18.12 -32.25
CA ASN A 699 -21.89 -17.27 -31.85
C ASN A 699 -21.00 -16.92 -33.05
N VAL A 700 -21.30 -15.79 -33.67
CA VAL A 700 -20.57 -15.20 -34.81
C VAL A 700 -19.07 -15.05 -34.55
N GLU A 701 -18.67 -14.58 -33.37
CA GLU A 701 -17.25 -14.40 -33.02
C GLU A 701 -16.50 -15.74 -32.91
N MET A 702 -17.16 -16.76 -32.35
CA MET A 702 -16.64 -18.13 -32.27
C MET A 702 -16.51 -18.76 -33.65
N ILE A 703 -17.51 -18.58 -34.52
CA ILE A 703 -17.49 -19.04 -35.91
C ILE A 703 -16.30 -18.39 -36.64
N ASN A 704 -16.17 -17.07 -36.56
CA ASN A 704 -15.09 -16.34 -37.21
C ASN A 704 -13.72 -16.74 -36.66
N THR A 705 -13.62 -16.99 -35.36
CA THR A 705 -12.42 -17.51 -34.72
C THR A 705 -12.05 -18.89 -35.26
N LEU A 706 -12.98 -19.86 -35.27
CA LEU A 706 -12.74 -21.22 -35.76
C LEU A 706 -12.36 -21.21 -37.26
N LEU A 707 -13.05 -20.43 -38.08
CA LEU A 707 -12.73 -20.25 -39.50
C LEU A 707 -11.35 -19.63 -39.69
N LYS A 708 -10.99 -18.61 -38.91
CA LYS A 708 -9.66 -17.99 -38.91
C LYS A 708 -8.57 -19.03 -38.60
N TYR A 709 -8.85 -20.00 -37.74
CA TYR A 709 -7.95 -21.10 -37.40
C TYR A 709 -8.07 -22.34 -38.30
N GLY A 710 -8.74 -22.22 -39.45
CA GLY A 710 -8.76 -23.24 -40.50
C GLY A 710 -9.85 -24.30 -40.36
N ALA A 711 -10.93 -24.04 -39.62
CA ALA A 711 -12.11 -24.90 -39.63
C ALA A 711 -12.66 -25.03 -41.05
N LYS A 712 -12.89 -26.27 -41.49
CA LYS A 712 -13.34 -26.61 -42.84
C LYS A 712 -14.85 -26.45 -42.95
N LEU A 713 -15.25 -25.71 -43.97
CA LEU A 713 -16.63 -25.66 -44.41
C LEU A 713 -16.91 -26.86 -45.31
N ALA A 714 -18.11 -27.44 -45.16
CA ALA A 714 -18.61 -28.47 -46.04
C ALA A 714 -19.96 -28.00 -46.61
N PRO A 715 -20.31 -28.35 -47.87
CA PRO A 715 -21.60 -27.96 -48.47
C PRO A 715 -22.82 -28.47 -47.71
N LYS A 716 -22.67 -29.54 -46.91
CA LYS A 716 -23.72 -30.04 -46.01
C LYS A 716 -24.03 -29.09 -44.84
N ASN A 717 -23.14 -28.14 -44.52
CA ASN A 717 -23.28 -27.19 -43.43
C ASN A 717 -24.04 -25.93 -43.90
N LYS A 718 -25.15 -26.09 -44.62
CA LYS A 718 -25.87 -24.96 -45.23
C LYS A 718 -26.34 -23.93 -44.21
N ASP A 719 -26.62 -24.36 -42.98
CA ASP A 719 -27.05 -23.50 -41.89
C ASP A 719 -26.01 -22.39 -41.60
N ILE A 720 -24.70 -22.67 -41.74
CA ILE A 720 -23.64 -21.64 -41.64
C ILE A 720 -23.90 -20.50 -42.60
N PHE A 721 -24.20 -20.86 -43.84
CA PHE A 721 -24.34 -19.91 -44.93
C PHE A 721 -25.59 -19.06 -44.73
N LEU A 722 -26.71 -19.69 -44.35
CA LEU A 722 -27.96 -19.00 -44.07
C LEU A 722 -27.88 -18.12 -42.82
N ASP A 723 -27.28 -18.60 -41.72
CA ASP A 723 -27.07 -17.83 -40.49
C ASP A 723 -26.09 -16.66 -40.73
N SER A 724 -25.05 -16.87 -41.53
CA SER A 724 -24.12 -15.78 -41.90
C SER A 724 -24.83 -14.68 -42.68
N ILE A 725 -25.84 -15.02 -43.48
CA ILE A 725 -26.68 -14.05 -44.18
C ILE A 725 -27.61 -13.36 -43.19
N ARG A 726 -28.30 -14.11 -42.31
CA ARG A 726 -29.18 -13.56 -41.26
C ARG A 726 -28.48 -12.52 -40.40
N TYR A 727 -27.25 -12.81 -39.95
CA TYR A 727 -26.45 -11.96 -39.05
C TYR A 727 -25.47 -11.01 -39.75
N GLU A 728 -25.56 -10.86 -41.08
CA GLU A 728 -24.69 -10.01 -41.89
C GLU A 728 -23.17 -10.31 -41.73
N ASN A 729 -22.81 -11.57 -41.42
CA ASN A 729 -21.42 -12.04 -41.34
C ASN A 729 -20.86 -12.33 -42.74
N VAL A 730 -20.53 -11.26 -43.45
CA VAL A 730 -20.03 -11.29 -44.84
C VAL A 730 -18.77 -12.15 -44.98
N ASP A 731 -17.89 -12.19 -43.97
CA ASP A 731 -16.65 -12.98 -44.02
C ASP A 731 -16.90 -14.49 -44.02
N ALA A 732 -17.78 -14.98 -43.13
CA ALA A 732 -18.15 -16.39 -43.09
C ALA A 732 -18.94 -16.80 -44.33
N MET A 733 -19.84 -15.92 -44.80
CA MET A 733 -20.57 -16.12 -46.05
C MET A 733 -19.63 -16.24 -47.24
N ASN A 734 -18.68 -15.31 -47.42
CA ASN A 734 -17.73 -15.34 -48.53
C ASN A 734 -16.88 -16.61 -48.53
N ARG A 735 -16.40 -17.04 -47.36
CA ARG A 735 -15.66 -18.31 -47.23
C ARG A 735 -16.51 -19.53 -47.58
N TYR A 736 -17.82 -19.48 -47.34
CA TYR A 736 -18.74 -20.54 -47.75
C TYR A 736 -18.96 -20.52 -49.27
N LEU A 737 -19.08 -19.34 -49.89
CA LEU A 737 -19.18 -19.23 -51.34
C LEU A 737 -17.96 -19.80 -52.06
N GLU A 738 -16.75 -19.68 -51.48
CA GLU A 738 -15.52 -20.27 -52.04
C GLU A 738 -15.57 -21.80 -52.23
N ILE A 739 -16.42 -22.51 -51.46
CA ILE A 739 -16.58 -23.97 -51.57
C ILE A 739 -17.78 -24.40 -52.43
N LEU A 740 -18.64 -23.45 -52.80
CA LEU A 740 -19.78 -23.71 -53.67
C LEU A 740 -19.36 -23.66 -55.14
N ASP A 741 -20.08 -24.41 -55.94
CA ASP A 741 -19.86 -24.51 -57.39
C ASP A 741 -21.19 -24.27 -58.06
N VAL A 742 -21.31 -23.14 -58.76
CA VAL A 742 -22.52 -22.75 -59.49
C VAL A 742 -22.93 -23.76 -60.55
N LYS A 743 -22.07 -24.71 -60.96
CA LYS A 743 -22.45 -25.81 -61.86
C LYS A 743 -23.22 -26.93 -61.16
N ASN A 744 -23.04 -27.09 -59.86
CA ASN A 744 -23.76 -28.07 -59.06
C ASN A 744 -25.17 -27.57 -58.72
N LYS A 745 -26.20 -28.33 -59.10
CA LYS A 745 -27.60 -27.98 -58.83
C LYS A 745 -27.87 -27.77 -57.34
N ALA A 746 -27.38 -28.67 -56.48
CA ALA A 746 -27.58 -28.55 -55.04
C ALA A 746 -26.94 -27.30 -54.45
N HIS A 747 -25.79 -26.86 -54.97
CA HIS A 747 -25.14 -25.61 -54.54
C HIS A 747 -25.91 -24.39 -55.02
N ARG A 748 -26.44 -24.40 -56.25
CA ARG A 748 -27.33 -23.33 -56.74
C ARG A 748 -28.60 -23.22 -55.90
N ASP A 749 -29.17 -24.35 -55.49
CA ASP A 749 -30.36 -24.37 -54.63
C ASP A 749 -30.04 -23.75 -53.26
N ILE A 750 -28.86 -24.05 -52.67
CA ILE A 750 -28.37 -23.40 -51.44
C ILE A 750 -28.20 -21.88 -51.62
N ILE A 751 -27.61 -21.43 -52.73
CA ILE A 751 -27.44 -19.99 -53.00
C ILE A 751 -28.80 -19.31 -53.22
N GLY A 752 -29.75 -19.99 -53.88
CA GLY A 752 -31.12 -19.53 -54.03
C GLY A 752 -31.82 -19.36 -52.67
N GLU A 753 -31.65 -20.34 -51.77
CA GLU A 753 -32.14 -20.25 -50.38
C GLU A 753 -31.50 -19.08 -49.62
N GLY A 754 -30.20 -18.85 -49.82
CA GLY A 754 -29.48 -17.69 -49.28
C GLY A 754 -29.98 -16.34 -49.81
N LEU A 755 -30.28 -16.24 -51.11
CA LEU A 755 -30.90 -15.06 -51.70
C LEU A 755 -32.28 -14.77 -51.09
N SER A 756 -33.09 -15.81 -50.88
CA SER A 756 -34.35 -15.68 -50.17
C SER A 756 -34.16 -15.14 -48.74
N HIS A 757 -33.13 -15.60 -48.02
CA HIS A 757 -32.80 -15.09 -46.69
C HIS A 757 -32.31 -13.64 -46.73
N ALA A 758 -31.48 -13.26 -47.70
CA ALA A 758 -31.00 -11.88 -47.86
C ALA A 758 -32.17 -10.91 -48.11
N ILE A 759 -33.17 -11.34 -48.90
CA ILE A 759 -34.41 -10.59 -49.12
C ILE A 759 -35.25 -10.54 -47.85
N LEU A 760 -35.41 -11.68 -47.17
CA LEU A 760 -36.17 -11.80 -45.93
C LEU A 760 -35.68 -10.83 -44.86
N TYR A 761 -34.36 -10.73 -44.68
CA TYR A 761 -33.73 -9.86 -43.69
C TYR A 761 -33.33 -8.47 -44.24
N SER A 762 -33.67 -8.17 -45.50
CA SER A 762 -33.39 -6.88 -46.16
C SER A 762 -31.90 -6.50 -46.26
N HIS A 763 -31.01 -7.49 -46.41
CA HIS A 763 -29.56 -7.30 -46.56
C HIS A 763 -29.15 -7.07 -48.02
N PHE A 764 -29.29 -5.82 -48.50
CA PHE A 764 -29.07 -5.47 -49.91
C PHE A 764 -27.65 -5.72 -50.41
N SER A 765 -26.65 -5.47 -49.58
CA SER A 765 -25.23 -5.71 -49.87
C SER A 765 -24.95 -7.20 -50.13
N ILE A 766 -25.52 -8.08 -49.30
CA ILE A 766 -25.41 -9.53 -49.42
C ILE A 766 -26.20 -10.03 -50.64
N TYR A 767 -27.40 -9.51 -50.85
CA TYR A 767 -28.21 -9.83 -52.02
C TYR A 767 -27.42 -9.57 -53.32
N ASP A 768 -26.85 -8.37 -53.47
CA ASP A 768 -26.09 -8.01 -54.67
C ASP A 768 -24.83 -8.88 -54.82
N LEU A 769 -24.18 -9.27 -53.71
CA LEU A 769 -23.02 -10.16 -53.72
C LEU A 769 -23.35 -11.59 -54.15
N LEU A 770 -24.43 -12.18 -53.61
CA LEU A 770 -24.90 -13.51 -54.01
C LEU A 770 -25.37 -13.54 -55.46
N LEU A 771 -26.03 -12.45 -55.90
CA LEU A 771 -26.46 -12.29 -57.29
C LEU A 771 -25.26 -12.23 -58.24
N ALA A 772 -24.23 -11.47 -57.86
CA ALA A 772 -22.97 -11.40 -58.61
C ALA A 772 -22.30 -12.77 -58.68
N PHE A 773 -22.24 -13.52 -57.57
CA PHE A 773 -21.65 -14.86 -57.54
C PHE A 773 -22.36 -15.86 -58.47
N LEU A 774 -23.70 -15.79 -58.57
CA LEU A 774 -24.47 -16.61 -59.53
C LEU A 774 -24.29 -16.17 -60.99
N SER A 775 -23.91 -14.91 -61.21
CA SER A 775 -23.79 -14.32 -62.55
C SER A 775 -22.37 -14.47 -63.15
N GLU A 776 -21.36 -14.83 -62.35
CA GLU A 776 -19.98 -15.02 -62.84
C GLU A 776 -19.82 -16.36 -63.60
N GLU A 777 -19.39 -16.29 -64.87
CA GLU A 777 -18.77 -17.43 -65.55
C GLU A 777 -17.35 -17.65 -64.99
N SER A 778 -17.00 -18.90 -64.69
CA SER A 778 -15.77 -19.29 -63.99
C SER A 778 -14.48 -18.60 -64.48
N PRO A 779 -13.58 -18.11 -63.59
CA PRO A 779 -12.30 -17.54 -63.98
C PRO A 779 -11.30 -18.64 -64.39
N THR A 780 -10.97 -18.71 -65.68
CA THR A 780 -9.79 -19.46 -66.14
C THR A 780 -8.53 -18.64 -65.88
N LYS A 781 -7.73 -19.09 -64.90
CA LYS A 781 -6.28 -18.80 -64.67
C LYS A 781 -5.80 -17.34 -64.76
N LYS A 782 -5.55 -16.76 -63.58
CA LYS A 782 -4.78 -15.53 -63.33
C LYS A 782 -3.50 -15.40 -64.19
N LYS A 783 -3.40 -14.32 -64.98
CA LYS A 783 -2.12 -13.64 -65.30
C LYS A 783 -2.02 -12.36 -64.49
N LYS A 784 -0.90 -12.22 -63.77
CA LYS A 784 -0.49 -11.04 -63.01
C LYS A 784 -0.48 -9.78 -63.88
N ALA A 785 -1.00 -8.67 -63.37
CA ALA A 785 -0.58 -7.33 -63.77
C ALA A 785 -0.57 -6.41 -62.54
N GLU A 786 0.52 -5.67 -62.42
CA GLU A 786 0.88 -4.74 -61.34
C GLU A 786 0.06 -3.44 -61.34
N PRO A 787 0.05 -2.69 -60.23
CA PRO A 787 -0.82 -1.54 -60.02
C PRO A 787 -0.23 -0.25 -60.60
N LYS A 788 -1.05 0.53 -61.32
CA LYS A 788 -0.74 1.94 -61.62
C LYS A 788 -1.82 2.88 -61.11
N LYS A 789 -1.28 3.99 -60.59
CA LYS A 789 -1.86 5.08 -59.82
C LYS A 789 -2.80 6.00 -60.61
N THR A 790 -3.61 6.72 -59.81
CA THR A 790 -3.99 8.15 -59.84
C THR A 790 -5.29 8.66 -60.49
N THR A 791 -5.98 9.45 -59.64
CA THR A 791 -6.61 10.79 -59.83
C THR A 791 -8.09 10.94 -60.19
N ARG A 792 -8.84 11.41 -59.16
CA ARG A 792 -9.72 12.59 -59.10
C ARG A 792 -10.71 12.86 -60.25
N GLY A 793 -12.00 12.69 -59.91
CA GLY A 793 -12.97 13.80 -59.90
C GLY A 793 -13.73 14.07 -61.20
N ARG A 794 -14.97 13.57 -61.30
CA ARG A 794 -16.07 14.28 -61.97
C ARG A 794 -17.43 13.74 -61.54
N LYS A 795 -18.31 14.64 -61.08
CA LYS A 795 -19.75 14.40 -60.87
C LYS A 795 -20.40 14.08 -62.22
N THR A 796 -21.18 13.00 -62.29
CA THR A 796 -22.16 12.74 -63.34
C THR A 796 -23.45 12.19 -62.75
N LYS A 797 -24.57 12.72 -63.27
CA LYS A 797 -25.99 12.40 -63.00
C LYS A 797 -26.32 10.90 -63.13
N PRO A 798 -27.46 10.43 -62.54
CA PRO A 798 -27.85 9.03 -62.56
C PRO A 798 -28.11 8.58 -64.00
N LYS A 799 -27.27 7.66 -64.47
CA LYS A 799 -27.49 6.93 -65.72
C LYS A 799 -28.26 5.67 -65.35
N ALA A 800 -29.36 5.44 -66.06
CA ALA A 800 -30.14 4.21 -66.00
C ALA A 800 -29.21 2.99 -66.10
N THR A 801 -29.38 2.06 -65.17
CA THR A 801 -28.69 0.78 -65.09
C THR A 801 -29.03 -0.05 -66.33
N GLU A 802 -28.12 -0.10 -67.30
CA GLU A 802 -28.08 -1.21 -68.25
C GLU A 802 -27.85 -2.50 -67.44
N ILE A 803 -28.85 -3.38 -67.49
CA ILE A 803 -28.76 -4.73 -66.92
C ILE A 803 -27.61 -5.44 -67.64
N SER A 804 -26.56 -5.82 -66.91
CA SER A 804 -25.43 -6.54 -67.49
C SER A 804 -25.91 -7.83 -68.16
N GLU A 805 -25.37 -8.18 -69.33
CA GLU A 805 -25.72 -9.41 -70.08
C GLU A 805 -25.65 -10.71 -69.24
N ASN A 806 -24.89 -10.69 -68.14
CA ASN A 806 -24.65 -11.85 -67.26
C ASN A 806 -25.88 -12.29 -66.43
N VAL A 807 -26.87 -11.42 -66.22
CA VAL A 807 -28.08 -11.71 -65.43
C VAL A 807 -29.00 -12.73 -66.14
N LYS A 808 -28.85 -12.89 -67.45
CA LYS A 808 -29.60 -13.89 -68.25
C LYS A 808 -29.27 -15.32 -67.88
N ASN A 809 -28.10 -15.59 -67.29
CA ASN A 809 -27.63 -16.94 -66.94
C ASN A 809 -28.18 -17.47 -65.61
N ILE A 810 -28.89 -16.65 -64.83
CA ILE A 810 -29.53 -17.10 -63.59
C ILE A 810 -30.71 -18.03 -63.95
N PRO A 811 -30.81 -19.23 -63.35
CA PRO A 811 -31.94 -20.14 -63.57
C PRO A 811 -33.30 -19.50 -63.29
N GLN A 812 -34.30 -19.77 -64.14
CA GLN A 812 -35.64 -19.19 -64.04
C GLN A 812 -36.32 -19.47 -62.69
N ASN A 813 -36.13 -20.66 -62.14
CA ASN A 813 -36.66 -21.02 -60.82
C ASN A 813 -36.11 -20.12 -59.70
N ILE A 814 -34.83 -19.73 -59.74
CA ILE A 814 -34.22 -18.83 -58.74
C ILE A 814 -34.80 -17.41 -58.90
N LYS A 815 -34.97 -16.93 -60.14
CA LYS A 815 -35.59 -15.62 -60.41
C LYS A 815 -37.02 -15.54 -59.84
N ASN A 816 -37.80 -16.60 -60.02
CA ASN A 816 -39.17 -16.67 -59.53
C ASN A 816 -39.21 -16.78 -57.99
N ILE A 817 -38.28 -17.53 -57.37
CA ILE A 817 -38.10 -17.58 -55.90
C ILE A 817 -37.77 -16.18 -55.33
N ILE A 818 -36.87 -15.42 -55.96
CA ILE A 818 -36.53 -14.05 -55.56
C ILE A 818 -37.77 -13.16 -55.62
N LEU A 819 -38.51 -13.20 -56.72
CA LEU A 819 -39.72 -12.39 -56.91
C LEU A 819 -40.80 -12.72 -55.88
N GLN A 820 -41.08 -14.01 -55.70
CA GLN A 820 -42.02 -14.50 -54.68
C GLN A 820 -41.64 -14.01 -53.29
N GLN A 821 -40.37 -14.15 -52.91
CA GLN A 821 -39.92 -13.76 -51.58
C GLN A 821 -39.91 -12.23 -51.39
N ALA A 822 -39.59 -11.45 -52.42
CA ALA A 822 -39.65 -9.99 -52.38
C ALA A 822 -41.09 -9.47 -52.20
N CYS A 823 -42.06 -10.09 -52.89
CA CYS A 823 -43.48 -9.83 -52.71
C CYS A 823 -43.97 -10.23 -51.31
N ASN A 824 -43.54 -11.39 -50.82
CA ASN A 824 -43.86 -11.91 -49.49
C ASN A 824 -43.45 -10.94 -48.35
N VAL A 825 -42.34 -10.21 -48.52
CA VAL A 825 -41.85 -9.24 -47.53
C VAL A 825 -42.26 -7.79 -47.83
N GLY A 826 -42.96 -7.55 -48.94
CA GLY A 826 -43.39 -6.21 -49.37
C GLY A 826 -42.25 -5.30 -49.85
N ASN A 827 -41.10 -5.83 -50.23
CA ASN A 827 -39.96 -5.03 -50.65
C ASN A 827 -39.99 -4.75 -52.16
N VAL A 828 -40.44 -3.54 -52.51
CA VAL A 828 -40.65 -3.08 -53.89
C VAL A 828 -39.34 -3.06 -54.70
N GLU A 829 -38.20 -2.83 -54.06
CA GLU A 829 -36.92 -2.74 -54.75
C GLU A 829 -36.41 -4.12 -55.21
N TYR A 830 -36.47 -5.13 -54.34
CA TYR A 830 -36.13 -6.51 -54.74
C TYR A 830 -37.10 -7.08 -55.78
N ALA A 831 -38.40 -6.78 -55.64
CA ALA A 831 -39.40 -7.23 -56.60
C ALA A 831 -39.15 -6.61 -57.99
N ARG A 832 -38.81 -5.32 -58.04
CA ARG A 832 -38.41 -4.65 -59.27
C ARG A 832 -37.17 -5.28 -59.89
N LYS A 833 -36.11 -5.49 -59.10
CA LYS A 833 -34.88 -6.15 -59.57
C LYS A 833 -35.19 -7.54 -60.14
N ALA A 834 -36.00 -8.36 -59.46
CA ALA A 834 -36.37 -9.69 -59.94
C ALA A 834 -37.10 -9.69 -61.29
N ILE A 835 -38.06 -8.76 -61.47
CA ILE A 835 -38.76 -8.57 -62.75
C ILE A 835 -37.79 -8.12 -63.85
N GLU A 836 -36.87 -7.21 -63.54
CA GLU A 836 -35.83 -6.76 -64.46
C GLU A 836 -34.90 -7.92 -64.90
N MET A 837 -34.67 -8.91 -64.03
CA MET A 837 -33.92 -10.14 -64.37
C MET A 837 -34.71 -11.13 -65.26
N GLY A 838 -35.99 -10.86 -65.52
CA GLY A 838 -36.89 -11.72 -66.29
C GLY A 838 -37.57 -12.82 -65.47
N ALA A 839 -37.83 -12.60 -64.18
CA ALA A 839 -38.72 -13.45 -63.40
C ALA A 839 -40.14 -13.47 -64.03
N ASP A 840 -40.78 -14.64 -64.06
CA ASP A 840 -42.13 -14.78 -64.58
C ASP A 840 -43.14 -14.36 -63.51
N VAL A 841 -43.81 -13.24 -63.74
CA VAL A 841 -44.82 -12.68 -62.84
C VAL A 841 -46.06 -13.59 -62.71
N ASN A 842 -46.27 -14.53 -63.64
CA ASN A 842 -47.41 -15.44 -63.63
C ASN A 842 -47.17 -16.73 -62.84
N GLU A 843 -45.92 -17.03 -62.46
CA GLU A 843 -45.56 -18.20 -61.63
C GLU A 843 -45.52 -17.87 -60.11
N ILE A 844 -45.99 -16.69 -59.70
CA ILE A 844 -46.08 -16.30 -58.29
C ILE A 844 -47.31 -16.95 -57.66
N GLU A 845 -47.13 -17.76 -56.64
CA GLU A 845 -48.23 -18.30 -55.85
C GLU A 845 -48.77 -17.22 -54.89
N PRO A 846 -50.09 -16.91 -54.90
CA PRO A 846 -50.69 -16.03 -53.90
C PRO A 846 -50.69 -16.73 -52.53
N ARG A 847 -50.14 -16.06 -51.50
CA ARG A 847 -50.00 -16.63 -50.14
C ARG A 847 -51.33 -17.16 -49.58
N THR A 848 -51.33 -18.43 -49.19
CA THR A 848 -51.88 -18.87 -47.89
C THR A 848 -50.92 -18.40 -46.80
N LEU A 849 -51.43 -17.59 -45.86
CA LEU A 849 -50.75 -17.14 -44.65
C LEU A 849 -50.38 -18.31 -43.73
#